data_AF-A0A241VBI2-F1
#
_entry.id   AF-A0A241VBI2-F1
#
_cell.length_a   1.000
_cell.length_b   1.000
_cell.length_c   1.000
_cell.angle_alpha   90.00
_cell.angle_beta   90.00
_cell.angle_gamma   90.00
#
_symmetry.space_group_name_H-M   'P 1'
#
loop_
_entity.id
_entity.type
_entity.pdbx_description
1 polymer ?
#
loop_
_entity_poly.entity_id
_entity_poly.type
_entity_poly.pdbx_seq_one_letter_code
_entity_poly.pdbx_strand_id
1 'polypeptide(L)'
;MFFKGINHSMKVSVEVIAGRNKGQVLDLMQSPPNNMPYILCEDDVLVFRVQTSEERPNLHLNLHETFIPFFQKSELCKDQPYYEYICEPKKIKNSWRYQALFHNFCGIAELIITDYLDLGFDNFEIKNAQYLHPIEILARKINADRISAMLDFLGRNDGSDLAALARMTRKYSGFQEGDKTITYTLDSVERYILSLEDLLPKITQHPIVKLVQVNRLNSYKDSSQLTEDSINHLINTTEDIYEVLDEEDSLFSIDDRYFAVDKVLETEIVEECDLYENEVLHGFIHILIQSLGQITKGLQQKCTKDERRDISGYESLFNKIDKFKEKLNRPVIERCNHFISRLFFLKRLLVNRINVKKPYLREPIFTHKAKHNLYYRQVFLMMIEWMRFGKPDWSLQNQLNSIENLPKLFEYYLFCLVKEHVLNYSLQFREALAETLLDGSSYDRFVFKLSEEVKAELLYEPNIYTSDRNSLNAKDRVLASYRNTEAWNRKKDSNDAHVDKNIPNRSFQLRQNSENAKKRLYRRSPDIVLRMYTSNHESLLMLDAKYMTSEKAFHEAMRDCMIKYLHGIHFAATGENKTIGLMIVNPDEQDVTHHFHHDEYTIFGSMPVTPCVMTASIDISKAHHLGSTIQRNIFRIMEMMVEKVSNVGLGEMKTNVHELYKTKENFISQSQDEMLSEHKEIKYHEIELRKPKINEKKVKKSSPIVKQSLTVGPLFKKNPTSIKNEQPSHIDLLKKLKHRGRNN
;
A
#
# COMPACT_ATOMS: atom_id res chain seq x y z
N MET A 1 6.46 22.70 -16.44
CA MET A 1 6.79 23.31 -15.13
C MET A 1 8.29 23.58 -15.13
N PHE A 2 8.73 24.84 -15.02
CA PHE A 2 10.10 25.19 -14.65
C PHE A 2 9.99 26.36 -13.68
N PHE A 3 10.24 26.09 -12.40
CA PHE A 3 10.36 27.13 -11.39
C PHE A 3 11.72 27.82 -11.57
N LYS A 4 11.80 29.15 -11.41
CA LYS A 4 13.08 29.77 -11.08
C LYS A 4 13.38 29.40 -9.63
N GLY A 5 14.37 28.54 -9.42
CA GLY A 5 14.83 28.20 -8.07
C GLY A 5 15.32 29.45 -7.33
N ILE A 6 15.24 29.43 -6.00
CA ILE A 6 15.94 30.43 -5.19
C ILE A 6 17.44 30.29 -5.50
N ASN A 7 18.12 31.41 -5.76
CA ASN A 7 19.55 31.48 -6.13
C ASN A 7 20.43 30.59 -5.22
N HIS A 8 21.59 30.15 -5.74
CA HIS A 8 22.64 29.30 -5.11
C HIS A 8 23.25 29.80 -3.78
N SER A 9 22.60 30.70 -3.03
CA SER A 9 23.11 31.33 -1.81
C SER A 9 22.20 31.16 -0.58
N MET A 10 21.16 30.33 -0.67
CA MET A 10 20.28 30.02 0.48
C MET A 10 20.80 28.82 1.25
N LYS A 11 20.98 28.95 2.56
CA LYS A 11 21.30 27.83 3.47
C LYS A 11 20.15 27.61 4.44
N VAL A 12 19.72 26.36 4.60
CA VAL A 12 18.61 25.99 5.48
C VAL A 12 19.09 24.91 6.44
N SER A 13 19.14 25.25 7.72
CA SER A 13 19.53 24.32 8.78
C SER A 13 18.45 24.15 9.82
N VAL A 14 18.31 22.93 10.34
CA VAL A 14 17.40 22.58 11.43
C VAL A 14 18.20 22.14 12.63
N GLU A 15 17.95 22.78 13.77
CA GLU A 15 18.50 22.40 15.07
C GLU A 15 17.41 21.73 15.93
N VAL A 16 17.74 20.58 16.51
CA VAL A 16 16.87 19.90 17.47
C VAL A 16 17.19 20.38 18.89
N ILE A 17 16.32 21.20 19.47
CA ILE A 17 16.56 21.82 20.80
C ILE A 17 16.03 20.98 21.97
N ALA A 18 15.09 20.07 21.71
CA ALA A 18 14.53 19.12 22.67
C ALA A 18 14.00 17.87 21.93
N GLY A 19 13.85 16.76 22.65
CA GLY A 19 13.46 15.46 22.08
C GLY A 19 14.60 14.45 22.09
N ARG A 20 14.45 13.37 21.32
CA ARG A 20 15.39 12.26 21.31
C ARG A 20 16.67 12.60 20.56
N ASN A 21 16.58 13.45 19.54
CA ASN A 21 17.69 13.88 18.71
C ASN A 21 18.31 15.23 19.17
N LYS A 22 18.10 15.63 20.43
CA LYS A 22 18.57 16.91 20.97
C LYS A 22 20.06 17.14 20.69
N GLY A 23 20.37 18.33 20.17
CA GLY A 23 21.73 18.76 19.81
C GLY A 23 22.13 18.43 18.37
N GLN A 24 21.31 17.67 17.63
CA GLN A 24 21.54 17.41 16.22
C GLN A 24 21.24 18.65 15.37
N VAL A 25 22.10 18.91 14.39
CA VAL A 25 21.92 19.96 13.37
C VAL A 25 21.93 19.32 11.99
N LEU A 26 20.90 19.59 11.19
CA LEU A 26 20.72 19.06 9.84
C LEU A 26 20.83 20.19 8.82
N ASP A 27 21.58 20.00 7.74
CA ASP A 27 21.59 20.92 6.59
C ASP A 27 20.67 20.35 5.50
N LEU A 28 19.45 20.89 5.40
CA LEU A 28 18.41 20.35 4.53
C LEU A 28 18.59 20.74 3.05
N MET A 29 19.61 21.53 2.73
CA MET A 29 19.99 21.88 1.35
C MET A 29 21.00 20.88 0.76
N GLN A 30 21.63 20.06 1.60
CA GLN A 30 22.60 19.05 1.16
C GLN A 30 22.00 17.65 1.27
N SER A 31 22.36 16.80 0.30
CA SER A 31 21.95 15.41 0.34
C SER A 31 22.58 14.72 1.55
N PRO A 32 21.80 13.95 2.32
CA PRO A 32 22.32 13.23 3.46
C PRO A 32 23.40 12.23 3.03
N PRO A 33 24.42 11.99 3.87
CA PRO A 33 25.46 11.01 3.58
C PRO A 33 24.85 9.61 3.40
N ASN A 34 25.33 8.87 2.40
CA ASN A 34 24.93 7.49 2.06
C ASN A 34 23.51 7.28 1.49
N ASN A 35 22.89 8.30 0.87
CA ASN A 35 21.54 8.18 0.28
C ASN A 35 20.41 7.79 1.26
N MET A 36 20.65 7.87 2.57
CA MET A 36 19.63 7.61 3.60
C MET A 36 18.89 8.89 3.94
N PRO A 37 17.55 8.89 4.12
CA PRO A 37 16.82 10.09 4.48
C PRO A 37 17.31 10.64 5.84
N TYR A 38 17.18 11.95 6.05
CA TYR A 38 17.32 12.52 7.39
C TYR A 38 16.29 11.89 8.32
N ILE A 39 16.66 11.57 9.55
CA ILE A 39 15.76 10.92 10.53
C ILE A 39 15.54 11.85 11.72
N LEU A 40 14.28 12.09 12.06
CA LEU A 40 13.83 12.78 13.28
C LEU A 40 12.70 11.98 13.96
N CYS A 41 12.34 12.37 15.18
CA CYS A 41 11.23 11.81 15.95
C CYS A 41 10.04 12.78 15.98
N GLU A 42 8.81 12.26 16.02
CA GLU A 42 7.57 13.08 16.00
C GLU A 42 7.46 14.10 17.15
N ASP A 43 8.23 13.92 18.23
CA ASP A 43 8.26 14.80 19.40
C ASP A 43 9.55 15.61 19.53
N ASP A 44 10.41 15.59 18.52
CA ASP A 44 11.54 16.50 18.44
C ASP A 44 11.05 17.94 18.25
N VAL A 45 11.66 18.83 19.03
CA VAL A 45 11.39 20.26 19.01
C VAL A 45 12.45 20.94 18.17
N LEU A 46 12.01 21.64 17.13
CA LEU A 46 12.87 22.10 16.04
C LEU A 46 12.95 23.62 15.99
N VAL A 47 14.14 24.14 15.70
CA VAL A 47 14.38 25.52 15.30
C VAL A 47 14.91 25.52 13.87
N PHE A 48 14.18 26.17 12.97
CA PHE A 48 14.61 26.32 11.58
C PHE A 48 15.37 27.64 11.45
N ARG A 49 16.52 27.60 10.77
CA ARG A 49 17.31 28.77 10.42
C ARG A 49 17.52 28.82 8.92
N VAL A 50 17.22 29.97 8.34
CA VAL A 50 17.36 30.25 6.92
C VAL A 50 18.30 31.44 6.77
N GLN A 51 19.35 31.26 5.97
CA GLN A 51 20.31 32.30 5.65
C GLN A 51 20.21 32.65 4.17
N THR A 52 20.10 33.94 3.84
CA THR A 52 19.97 34.43 2.46
C THR A 52 20.91 35.60 2.19
N SER A 53 21.29 35.78 0.92
CA SER A 53 22.09 36.91 0.45
C SER A 53 21.30 38.20 0.24
N GLU A 54 19.98 38.07 0.04
CA GLU A 54 19.04 39.17 -0.16
C GLU A 54 17.99 39.18 0.96
N GLU A 55 17.41 40.34 1.23
CA GLU A 55 16.31 40.49 2.18
C GLU A 55 15.02 39.82 1.67
N ARG A 56 14.36 39.07 2.55
CA ARG A 56 13.18 38.25 2.27
C ARG A 56 12.16 38.37 3.41
N PRO A 57 11.38 39.45 3.47
CA PRO A 57 10.52 39.76 4.63
C PRO A 57 9.36 38.78 4.84
N ASN A 58 8.95 38.03 3.81
CA ASN A 58 7.76 37.17 3.84
C ASN A 58 8.11 35.67 3.72
N LEU A 59 9.21 35.24 4.35
CA LEU A 59 9.60 33.83 4.34
C LEU A 59 8.69 32.97 5.21
N HIS A 60 8.28 31.84 4.65
CA HIS A 60 7.45 30.84 5.32
C HIS A 60 8.01 29.43 5.11
N LEU A 61 7.93 28.62 6.16
CA LEU A 61 8.12 27.18 6.10
C LEU A 61 6.76 26.55 5.79
N ASN A 62 6.70 25.79 4.71
CA ASN A 62 5.50 25.06 4.33
C ASN A 62 5.69 23.57 4.57
N LEU A 63 4.73 23.01 5.30
CA LEU A 63 4.51 21.57 5.45
C LEU A 63 3.06 21.30 5.04
N HIS A 64 2.87 20.69 3.87
CA HIS A 64 1.55 20.48 3.27
C HIS A 64 0.74 21.79 3.14
N GLU A 65 -0.40 21.93 3.83
CA GLU A 65 -1.25 23.14 3.83
C GLU A 65 -0.88 24.16 4.92
N THR A 66 0.08 23.85 5.79
CA THR A 66 0.45 24.71 6.91
C THR A 66 1.58 25.66 6.51
N PHE A 67 1.37 26.96 6.72
CA PHE A 67 2.35 28.02 6.50
C PHE A 67 2.83 28.55 7.86
N ILE A 68 4.13 28.44 8.12
CA ILE A 68 4.73 28.89 9.38
C ILE A 68 5.68 30.06 9.08
N PRO A 69 5.41 31.26 9.59
CA PRO A 69 6.23 32.43 9.30
C PRO A 69 7.61 32.32 9.95
N PHE A 70 8.61 32.84 9.25
CA PHE A 70 9.92 33.13 9.82
C PHE A 70 9.98 34.56 10.36
N PHE A 71 10.82 34.77 11.37
CA PHE A 71 11.15 36.10 11.89
C PHE A 71 12.59 36.44 11.55
N GLN A 72 12.82 37.64 11.01
CA GLN A 72 14.16 38.15 10.75
C GLN A 72 14.87 38.41 12.09
N LYS A 73 16.07 37.87 12.25
CA LYS A 73 16.86 37.98 13.49
C LYS A 73 18.07 38.90 13.35
N SER A 74 18.71 38.92 12.19
CA SER A 74 19.85 39.81 11.92
C SER A 74 19.86 40.35 10.50
N GLU A 75 20.44 41.55 10.35
CA GLU A 75 20.66 42.25 9.08
C GLU A 75 22.11 42.09 8.61
N LEU A 76 22.32 42.39 7.32
CA LEU A 76 23.62 42.28 6.66
C LEU A 76 24.64 43.26 7.29
N CYS A 77 25.73 42.73 7.85
CA CYS A 77 26.82 43.51 8.46
C CYS A 77 28.18 42.97 8.01
N LYS A 78 29.27 43.74 8.22
CA LYS A 78 30.63 43.35 7.81
C LYS A 78 31.08 42.00 8.40
N ASP A 79 30.57 41.62 9.57
CA ASP A 79 30.87 40.36 10.25
C ASP A 79 29.85 39.22 9.95
N GLN A 80 28.74 39.54 9.29
CA GLN A 80 27.69 38.59 8.86
C GLN A 80 27.15 39.00 7.48
N PRO A 81 27.71 38.48 6.38
CA PRO A 81 27.35 38.89 5.02
C PRO A 81 26.06 38.21 4.52
N TYR A 82 25.09 37.97 5.40
CA TYR A 82 23.82 37.31 5.10
C TYR A 82 22.71 37.80 6.03
N TYR A 83 21.46 37.73 5.57
CA TYR A 83 20.26 37.90 6.39
C TYR A 83 19.95 36.56 7.07
N GLU A 84 19.63 36.58 8.38
CA GLU A 84 19.23 35.39 9.13
C GLU A 84 17.75 35.45 9.53
N TYR A 85 17.03 34.40 9.19
CA TYR A 85 15.62 34.20 9.51
C TYR A 85 15.47 32.97 10.40
N ILE A 86 14.72 33.08 11.49
CA ILE A 86 14.49 31.99 12.43
C ILE A 86 12.99 31.72 12.59
N CYS A 87 12.64 30.44 12.55
CA CYS A 87 11.33 29.95 12.97
C CYS A 87 11.53 29.11 14.24
N GLU A 88 11.05 29.67 15.36
CA GLU A 88 11.11 29.05 16.68
C GLU A 88 9.80 28.33 17.03
N PRO A 89 9.86 27.23 17.78
CA PRO A 89 8.68 26.49 18.18
C PRO A 89 7.86 27.29 19.20
N LYS A 90 6.53 27.19 19.11
CA LYS A 90 5.62 27.85 20.06
C LYS A 90 5.73 27.21 21.44
N LYS A 91 5.74 28.03 22.49
CA LYS A 91 5.68 27.54 23.87
C LYS A 91 4.28 27.00 24.18
N ILE A 92 4.18 25.85 24.83
CA ILE A 92 2.90 25.28 25.27
C ILE A 92 2.36 26.14 26.42
N LYS A 93 1.09 26.57 26.35
CA LYS A 93 0.45 27.35 27.42
C LYS A 93 0.56 26.58 28.74
N ASN A 94 0.93 27.30 29.81
CA ASN A 94 1.10 26.75 31.16
C ASN A 94 2.15 25.62 31.29
N SER A 95 3.11 25.52 30.36
CA SER A 95 4.17 24.50 30.41
C SER A 95 5.53 25.11 30.07
N TRP A 96 6.58 24.50 30.62
CA TRP A 96 7.98 24.80 30.26
C TRP A 96 8.40 24.15 28.94
N ARG A 97 7.50 23.38 28.30
CA ARG A 97 7.75 22.65 27.05
C ARG A 97 7.37 23.48 25.84
N TYR A 98 8.02 23.17 24.72
CA TYR A 98 7.74 23.71 23.40
C TYR A 98 6.92 22.70 22.58
N GLN A 99 6.16 23.21 21.62
CA GLN A 99 5.42 22.38 20.67
C GLN A 99 6.39 21.77 19.65
N ALA A 100 6.27 20.47 19.42
CA ALA A 100 6.96 19.78 18.33
C ALA A 100 6.21 20.00 17.02
N LEU A 101 6.93 20.33 15.94
CA LEU A 101 6.35 20.58 14.61
C LEU A 101 5.67 19.31 14.07
N PHE A 102 6.33 18.16 14.23
CA PHE A 102 5.86 16.87 13.73
C PHE A 102 5.02 16.10 14.75
N HIS A 103 4.46 16.79 15.75
CA HIS A 103 3.61 16.12 16.73
C HIS A 103 2.41 15.46 16.03
N ASN A 104 2.26 14.15 16.21
CA ASN A 104 1.27 13.31 15.53
C ASN A 104 1.47 13.23 14.00
N PHE A 105 2.70 13.38 13.53
CA PHE A 105 3.10 13.13 12.16
C PHE A 105 4.24 12.11 12.13
N CYS A 106 4.11 11.07 11.31
CA CYS A 106 5.21 10.16 11.01
C CYS A 106 5.17 9.74 9.53
N GLY A 107 6.31 9.34 8.99
CA GLY A 107 6.50 9.09 7.56
C GLY A 107 7.44 10.11 6.93
N ILE A 108 7.34 10.35 5.62
CA ILE A 108 8.19 11.32 4.92
C ILE A 108 7.57 12.71 4.99
N ALA A 109 8.33 13.65 5.57
CA ALA A 109 8.02 15.07 5.56
C ALA A 109 8.75 15.77 4.40
N GLU A 110 7.97 16.36 3.51
CA GLU A 110 8.48 17.24 2.44
C GLU A 110 8.28 18.69 2.85
N LEU A 111 9.38 19.39 3.04
CA LEU A 111 9.39 20.78 3.48
C LEU A 111 9.74 21.70 2.30
N ILE A 112 9.05 22.84 2.23
CA ILE A 112 9.28 23.85 1.20
C ILE A 112 9.45 25.19 1.89
N ILE A 113 10.51 25.92 1.55
CA ILE A 113 10.64 27.33 1.92
C ILE A 113 9.99 28.17 0.82
N THR A 114 9.04 29.01 1.18
CA THR A 114 8.38 29.92 0.22
C THR A 114 8.51 31.37 0.63
N ASP A 115 8.65 32.22 -0.38
CA ASP A 115 8.62 33.67 -0.28
C ASP A 115 7.40 34.15 -1.09
N TYR A 116 6.43 34.79 -0.42
CA TYR A 116 5.21 35.27 -1.07
C TYR A 116 5.02 36.78 -0.95
N LEU A 117 4.28 37.35 -1.92
CA LEU A 117 3.79 38.72 -1.87
C LEU A 117 2.34 38.71 -1.39
N ASP A 118 2.05 39.40 -0.30
CA ASP A 118 0.66 39.62 0.15
C ASP A 118 -0.02 40.62 -0.80
N LEU A 119 -1.13 40.20 -1.40
CA LEU A 119 -1.95 40.98 -2.33
C LEU A 119 -3.28 41.44 -1.68
N GLY A 120 -3.50 41.13 -0.40
CA GLY A 120 -4.71 41.44 0.36
C GLY A 120 -5.86 40.44 0.16
N PHE A 121 -6.74 40.33 1.17
CA PHE A 121 -7.87 39.38 1.25
C PHE A 121 -7.47 37.92 1.00
N ASP A 122 -6.62 37.36 1.86
CA ASP A 122 -6.10 35.98 1.77
C ASP A 122 -5.51 35.61 0.41
N ASN A 123 -5.14 36.59 -0.41
CA ASN A 123 -4.47 36.37 -1.68
C ASN A 123 -2.98 36.62 -1.50
N PHE A 124 -2.19 35.61 -1.84
CA PHE A 124 -0.74 35.74 -1.91
C PHE A 124 -0.23 35.17 -3.24
N GLU A 125 0.84 35.76 -3.75
CA GLU A 125 1.57 35.22 -4.90
C GLU A 125 2.90 34.64 -4.44
N ILE A 126 3.11 33.34 -4.66
CA ILE A 126 4.39 32.68 -4.38
C ILE A 126 5.39 33.16 -5.42
N LYS A 127 6.35 34.00 -5.00
CA LYS A 127 7.44 34.47 -5.85
C LYS A 127 8.48 33.38 -6.06
N ASN A 128 8.87 32.71 -4.97
CA ASN A 128 9.87 31.66 -5.00
C ASN A 128 9.49 30.48 -4.09
N ALA A 129 9.89 29.28 -4.49
CA ALA A 129 9.75 28.06 -3.71
C ALA A 129 11.05 27.25 -3.79
N GLN A 130 11.57 26.87 -2.63
CA GLN A 130 12.75 26.02 -2.50
C GLN A 130 12.36 24.72 -1.79
N TYR A 131 12.46 23.61 -2.50
CA TYR A 131 12.24 22.28 -1.95
C TYR A 131 13.46 21.85 -1.14
N LEU A 132 13.22 21.31 0.04
CA LEU A 132 14.25 20.77 0.93
C LEU A 132 14.36 19.26 0.78
N HIS A 133 15.48 18.69 1.20
CA HIS A 133 15.61 17.24 1.27
C HIS A 133 14.57 16.64 2.24
N PRO A 134 13.91 15.53 1.87
CA PRO A 134 12.87 14.92 2.69
C PRO A 134 13.44 14.36 3.99
N ILE A 135 12.61 14.40 5.03
CA ILE A 135 12.95 13.90 6.37
C ILE A 135 11.99 12.75 6.71
N GLU A 136 12.53 11.60 7.09
CA GLU A 136 11.76 10.54 7.72
C GLU A 136 11.52 10.86 9.20
N ILE A 137 10.25 10.87 9.60
CA ILE A 137 9.81 11.09 10.97
C ILE A 137 9.34 9.76 11.57
N LEU A 138 9.94 9.36 12.69
CA LEU A 138 9.59 8.14 13.41
C LEU A 138 8.46 8.39 14.43
N ALA A 139 7.53 7.44 14.51
CA ALA A 139 6.39 7.48 15.42
C ALA A 139 6.76 6.98 16.82
N ARG A 140 6.16 7.54 17.87
CA ARG A 140 6.16 6.90 19.19
C ARG A 140 5.32 5.63 19.16
N LYS A 141 5.54 4.76 20.15
CA LYS A 141 4.81 3.49 20.30
C LYS A 141 3.27 3.63 20.17
N ILE A 142 2.67 4.67 20.75
CA ILE A 142 1.21 4.88 20.66
C ILE A 142 0.72 5.10 19.22
N ASN A 143 1.40 5.95 18.44
CA ASN A 143 1.05 6.21 17.04
C ASN A 143 1.42 5.00 16.17
N ALA A 144 2.49 4.30 16.50
CA ALA A 144 2.88 3.04 15.89
C ALA A 144 1.80 1.94 16.07
N ASP A 145 1.23 1.81 17.27
CA ASP A 145 0.15 0.85 17.55
C ASP A 145 -1.14 1.24 16.82
N ARG A 146 -1.44 2.55 16.76
CA ARG A 146 -2.57 3.10 15.96
C ARG A 146 -2.41 2.81 14.47
N ILE A 147 -1.21 2.92 13.90
CA ILE A 147 -0.92 2.55 12.51
C ILE A 147 -1.25 1.08 12.27
N SER A 148 -0.78 0.20 13.15
CA SER A 148 -1.08 -1.23 13.05
C SER A 148 -2.58 -1.51 13.11
N ALA A 149 -3.32 -0.85 14.02
CA ALA A 149 -4.76 -0.99 14.11
C ALA A 149 -5.51 -0.50 12.86
N MET A 150 -5.08 0.61 12.25
CA MET A 150 -5.65 1.08 10.98
C MET A 150 -5.38 0.10 9.83
N LEU A 151 -4.15 -0.39 9.70
CA LEU A 151 -3.79 -1.36 8.66
C LEU A 151 -4.55 -2.68 8.83
N ASP A 152 -4.64 -3.19 10.07
CA ASP A 152 -5.40 -4.40 10.38
C ASP A 152 -6.90 -4.24 10.07
N PHE A 153 -7.49 -3.07 10.31
CA PHE A 153 -8.86 -2.77 9.91
C PHE A 153 -9.04 -2.83 8.39
N LEU A 154 -8.19 -2.13 7.64
CA LEU A 154 -8.24 -2.08 6.18
C LEU A 154 -7.99 -3.45 5.50
N GLY A 155 -7.37 -4.39 6.23
CA GLY A 155 -7.06 -5.74 5.74
C GLY A 155 -8.17 -6.78 5.89
N ARG A 156 -9.27 -6.51 6.63
CA ARG A 156 -10.24 -7.55 7.04
C ARG A 156 -11.05 -8.20 5.91
N ASN A 157 -11.38 -7.43 4.86
CA ASN A 157 -12.24 -7.88 3.76
C ASN A 157 -11.41 -8.36 2.56
N ASP A 158 -10.51 -9.33 2.75
CA ASP A 158 -9.54 -9.81 1.73
C ASP A 158 -8.67 -8.69 1.11
N GLY A 159 -8.50 -7.59 1.86
CA GLY A 159 -7.84 -6.38 1.36
C GLY A 159 -8.60 -5.66 0.24
N SER A 160 -9.91 -5.90 0.06
CA SER A 160 -10.74 -5.20 -0.94
C SER A 160 -10.81 -3.69 -0.69
N ASP A 161 -10.97 -3.28 0.57
CA ASP A 161 -10.86 -1.87 0.98
C ASP A 161 -9.47 -1.34 0.66
N LEU A 162 -8.42 -2.04 1.09
CA LEU A 162 -7.05 -1.66 0.77
C LEU A 162 -6.75 -1.64 -0.76
N ALA A 163 -7.43 -2.45 -1.56
CA ALA A 163 -7.35 -2.43 -3.02
C ALA A 163 -8.16 -1.26 -3.62
N ALA A 164 -9.27 -0.87 -3.00
CA ALA A 164 -9.99 0.36 -3.32
C ALA A 164 -9.12 1.58 -3.03
N LEU A 165 -8.44 1.66 -1.87
CA LEU A 165 -7.42 2.67 -1.55
C LEU A 165 -6.43 2.79 -2.70
N ALA A 166 -5.90 1.64 -3.09
CA ALA A 166 -4.87 1.52 -4.08
C ALA A 166 -5.29 2.05 -5.44
N ARG A 167 -6.57 1.95 -5.80
CA ARG A 167 -7.10 2.43 -7.08
C ARG A 167 -7.53 3.89 -7.00
N MET A 168 -8.01 4.37 -5.85
CA MET A 168 -8.42 5.78 -5.63
C MET A 168 -7.25 6.74 -5.78
N THR A 169 -6.12 6.46 -5.15
CA THR A 169 -4.90 7.29 -5.22
C THR A 169 -4.24 7.24 -6.62
N ARG A 170 -4.63 6.30 -7.50
CA ARG A 170 -4.13 6.19 -8.89
C ARG A 170 -4.87 7.00 -9.94
N LYS A 171 -6.09 7.46 -9.66
CA LYS A 171 -6.89 8.18 -10.66
C LYS A 171 -6.16 9.44 -11.18
N TYR A 172 -5.15 9.91 -10.45
CA TYR A 172 -4.27 11.02 -10.82
C TYR A 172 -2.99 10.62 -11.60
N SER A 173 -2.74 9.33 -11.88
CA SER A 173 -1.51 8.81 -12.47
C SER A 173 -1.65 8.01 -13.79
N GLY A 174 -2.83 8.03 -14.44
CA GLY A 174 -3.03 7.70 -15.87
C GLY A 174 -2.68 6.27 -16.33
N PHE A 175 -3.48 5.25 -15.96
CA PHE A 175 -3.25 3.85 -16.38
C PHE A 175 -4.45 3.16 -17.04
N GLN A 176 -4.19 2.10 -17.80
CA GLN A 176 -5.10 1.38 -18.71
C GLN A 176 -5.91 0.24 -18.04
N GLU A 177 -7.11 0.02 -18.58
CA GLU A 177 -8.14 -0.95 -18.18
C GLU A 177 -7.76 -2.40 -18.61
N GLY A 178 -7.82 -3.39 -17.70
CA GLY A 178 -7.70 -4.82 -18.08
C GLY A 178 -7.01 -5.78 -17.10
N ASP A 179 -6.34 -5.30 -16.05
CA ASP A 179 -5.60 -6.17 -15.12
C ASP A 179 -6.51 -6.93 -14.13
N LYS A 180 -6.16 -8.19 -13.81
CA LYS A 180 -6.89 -9.04 -12.86
C LYS A 180 -6.11 -9.24 -11.56
N THR A 181 -6.82 -9.40 -10.44
CA THR A 181 -6.21 -9.54 -9.11
C THR A 181 -5.32 -10.77 -9.01
N ILE A 182 -4.29 -10.71 -8.15
CA ILE A 182 -3.41 -11.84 -7.85
C ILE A 182 -4.22 -13.07 -7.39
N THR A 183 -5.27 -12.87 -6.60
CA THR A 183 -6.18 -13.94 -6.16
C THR A 183 -6.84 -14.66 -7.34
N TYR A 184 -7.39 -13.92 -8.30
CA TYR A 184 -7.99 -14.49 -9.51
C TYR A 184 -6.96 -15.27 -10.35
N THR A 185 -5.73 -14.76 -10.45
CA THR A 185 -4.64 -15.44 -11.13
C THR A 185 -4.37 -16.80 -10.46
N LEU A 186 -4.32 -16.85 -9.13
CA LEU A 186 -4.10 -18.09 -8.39
C LEU A 186 -5.26 -19.08 -8.53
N ASP A 187 -6.50 -18.62 -8.52
CA ASP A 187 -7.67 -19.48 -8.74
C ASP A 187 -7.65 -20.09 -10.16
N SER A 188 -7.16 -19.34 -11.14
CA SER A 188 -6.98 -19.83 -12.51
C SER A 188 -5.87 -20.88 -12.59
N VAL A 189 -4.74 -20.63 -11.93
CA VAL A 189 -3.64 -21.60 -11.83
C VAL A 189 -4.10 -22.89 -11.14
N GLU A 190 -4.89 -22.79 -10.08
CA GLU A 190 -5.42 -23.96 -9.37
C GLU A 190 -6.27 -24.85 -10.28
N ARG A 191 -7.20 -24.24 -11.03
CA ARG A 191 -7.99 -24.96 -12.04
C ARG A 191 -7.11 -25.64 -13.06
N TYR A 192 -6.05 -24.96 -13.52
CA TYR A 192 -5.11 -25.55 -14.47
C TYR A 192 -4.33 -26.71 -13.89
N ILE A 193 -3.85 -26.62 -12.65
CA ILE A 193 -3.13 -27.73 -11.99
C ILE A 193 -4.07 -28.94 -11.86
N LEU A 194 -5.31 -28.74 -11.42
CA LEU A 194 -6.29 -29.82 -11.31
C LEU A 194 -6.56 -30.49 -12.66
N SER A 195 -6.72 -29.71 -13.74
CA SER A 195 -6.86 -30.27 -15.09
C SER A 195 -5.59 -30.98 -15.58
N LEU A 196 -4.40 -30.44 -15.31
CA LEU A 196 -3.14 -31.06 -15.71
C LEU A 196 -2.89 -32.38 -14.96
N GLU A 197 -3.24 -32.46 -13.68
CA GLU A 197 -3.16 -33.70 -12.89
C GLU A 197 -4.04 -34.82 -13.44
N ASP A 198 -5.20 -34.48 -14.04
CA ASP A 198 -6.05 -35.45 -14.74
C ASP A 198 -5.54 -35.80 -16.16
N LEU A 199 -5.05 -34.81 -16.91
CA LEU A 199 -4.68 -34.98 -18.32
C LEU A 199 -3.30 -35.60 -18.53
N LEU A 200 -2.30 -35.20 -17.75
CA LEU A 200 -0.92 -35.62 -17.98
C LEU A 200 -0.73 -37.13 -17.82
N PRO A 201 -1.33 -37.84 -16.86
CA PRO A 201 -1.27 -39.30 -16.80
C PRO A 201 -1.74 -39.97 -18.10
N LYS A 202 -2.88 -39.50 -18.66
CA LYS A 202 -3.46 -40.02 -19.92
C LYS A 202 -2.55 -39.75 -21.11
N ILE A 203 -1.95 -38.56 -21.16
CA ILE A 203 -0.97 -38.17 -22.18
C ILE A 203 0.30 -39.03 -22.08
N THR A 204 0.80 -39.31 -20.88
CA THR A 204 2.04 -40.07 -20.70
C THR A 204 1.90 -41.56 -20.98
N GLN A 205 0.68 -42.11 -20.97
CA GLN A 205 0.41 -43.47 -21.43
C GLN A 205 0.47 -43.57 -22.95
N HIS A 206 0.01 -42.53 -23.66
CA HIS A 206 -0.03 -42.48 -25.11
C HIS A 206 0.46 -41.13 -25.65
N PRO A 207 1.78 -40.85 -25.58
CA PRO A 207 2.33 -39.60 -26.09
C PRO A 207 2.27 -39.52 -27.61
N ILE A 208 2.29 -38.30 -28.16
CA ILE A 208 2.47 -38.13 -29.61
C ILE A 208 3.94 -38.42 -29.91
N VAL A 209 4.19 -39.42 -30.74
CA VAL A 209 5.54 -39.86 -31.13
C VAL A 209 5.72 -39.79 -32.64
N LYS A 210 6.97 -39.70 -33.07
CA LYS A 210 7.39 -39.87 -34.47
C LYS A 210 8.29 -41.09 -34.55
N LEU A 211 8.02 -41.98 -35.50
CA LEU A 211 8.91 -43.11 -35.77
C LEU A 211 10.13 -42.60 -36.55
N VAL A 212 11.32 -42.89 -36.04
CA VAL A 212 12.59 -42.52 -36.66
C VAL A 212 13.49 -43.75 -36.73
N GLN A 213 14.18 -43.90 -37.85
CA GLN A 213 15.18 -44.93 -38.04
C GLN A 213 16.49 -44.50 -37.39
N VAL A 214 17.03 -45.34 -36.52
CA VAL A 214 18.30 -45.12 -35.83
C VAL A 214 19.20 -46.31 -36.09
N ASN A 215 20.37 -46.05 -36.64
CA ASN A 215 21.37 -47.09 -36.87
C ASN A 215 22.16 -47.33 -35.57
N ARG A 216 22.21 -48.58 -35.10
CA ARG A 216 22.96 -49.00 -33.90
C ARG A 216 23.87 -50.15 -34.22
N LEU A 217 25.05 -50.13 -33.61
CA LEU A 217 26.02 -51.20 -33.75
C LEU A 217 25.67 -52.32 -32.75
N ASN A 218 25.10 -53.41 -33.24
CA ASN A 218 24.68 -54.56 -32.45
C ASN A 218 25.61 -55.75 -32.73
N SER A 219 25.73 -56.69 -31.77
CA SER A 219 26.45 -57.94 -32.02
C SER A 219 25.75 -58.74 -33.11
N TYR A 220 26.52 -59.27 -34.06
CA TYR A 220 25.98 -60.06 -35.15
C TYR A 220 25.32 -61.34 -34.62
N LYS A 221 24.15 -61.67 -35.17
CA LYS A 221 23.41 -62.92 -34.96
C LYS A 221 22.76 -63.30 -36.29
N ASP A 222 22.46 -64.58 -36.49
CA ASP A 222 21.76 -65.02 -37.72
C ASP A 222 20.38 -64.36 -37.91
N SER A 223 19.77 -63.89 -36.82
CA SER A 223 18.52 -63.14 -36.84
C SER A 223 18.67 -61.65 -37.15
N SER A 224 19.89 -61.16 -37.36
CA SER A 224 20.19 -59.76 -37.63
C SER A 224 19.64 -59.32 -38.98
N GLN A 225 18.95 -58.19 -39.00
CA GLN A 225 18.39 -57.63 -40.24
C GLN A 225 19.42 -56.71 -40.91
N LEU A 226 20.06 -57.23 -41.97
CA LEU A 226 21.04 -56.49 -42.76
C LEU A 226 20.32 -55.55 -43.74
N THR A 227 20.61 -54.26 -43.66
CA THR A 227 20.13 -53.22 -44.58
C THR A 227 21.28 -52.73 -45.47
N GLU A 228 20.97 -51.89 -46.47
CA GLU A 228 21.98 -51.29 -47.34
C GLU A 228 23.01 -50.46 -46.53
N ASP A 229 22.57 -49.81 -45.44
CA ASP A 229 23.45 -49.12 -44.50
C ASP A 229 24.38 -50.08 -43.75
N SER A 230 23.89 -51.27 -43.39
CA SER A 230 24.71 -52.33 -42.79
C SER A 230 25.85 -52.74 -43.71
N ILE A 231 25.54 -52.95 -45.00
CA ILE A 231 26.51 -53.35 -46.02
C ILE A 231 27.52 -52.22 -46.26
N ASN A 232 27.05 -50.98 -46.40
CA ASN A 232 27.92 -49.82 -46.56
C ASN A 232 28.85 -49.63 -45.35
N HIS A 233 28.37 -49.89 -44.14
CA HIS A 233 29.21 -49.86 -42.95
C HIS A 233 30.30 -50.95 -42.99
N LEU A 234 29.94 -52.17 -43.36
CA LEU A 234 30.89 -53.29 -43.48
C LEU A 234 31.97 -53.01 -44.53
N ILE A 235 31.59 -52.47 -45.70
CA ILE A 235 32.53 -52.08 -46.76
C ILE A 235 33.50 -50.98 -46.30
N ASN A 236 33.02 -50.05 -45.46
CA ASN A 236 33.85 -48.98 -44.93
C ASN A 236 34.67 -49.40 -43.69
N THR A 237 34.39 -50.58 -43.13
CA THR A 237 35.00 -51.09 -41.90
C THR A 237 35.54 -52.50 -42.12
N THR A 238 36.34 -52.67 -43.18
CA THR A 238 36.90 -53.97 -43.57
C THR A 238 37.87 -54.56 -42.56
N GLU A 239 38.43 -53.73 -41.67
CA GLU A 239 39.32 -54.16 -40.59
C GLU A 239 38.61 -55.04 -39.54
N ASP A 240 37.29 -54.90 -39.40
CA ASP A 240 36.48 -55.68 -38.45
C ASP A 240 36.02 -57.03 -39.02
N ILE A 241 36.31 -57.31 -40.30
CA ILE A 241 35.95 -58.53 -41.01
C ILE A 241 37.09 -59.55 -40.92
N TYR A 242 36.80 -60.77 -40.47
CA TYR A 242 37.79 -61.85 -40.39
C TYR A 242 37.31 -63.13 -41.06
N GLU A 243 38.27 -63.91 -41.58
CA GLU A 243 38.00 -65.18 -42.27
C GLU A 243 37.71 -66.29 -41.25
N VAL A 244 36.74 -67.14 -41.56
CA VAL A 244 36.30 -68.29 -40.77
C VAL A 244 36.37 -69.56 -41.63
N LEU A 245 36.47 -70.72 -40.99
CA LEU A 245 36.66 -72.00 -41.70
C LEU A 245 35.34 -72.68 -42.07
N ASP A 246 34.28 -72.43 -41.29
CA ASP A 246 32.99 -73.11 -41.40
C ASP A 246 31.91 -72.16 -41.93
N GLU A 247 31.04 -72.67 -42.81
CA GLU A 247 29.93 -71.91 -43.39
C GLU A 247 28.91 -71.46 -42.33
N GLU A 248 28.72 -72.27 -41.28
CA GLU A 248 27.77 -72.00 -40.20
C GLU A 248 28.14 -70.76 -39.36
N ASP A 249 29.43 -70.42 -39.28
CA ASP A 249 29.92 -69.27 -38.53
C ASP A 249 30.08 -68.02 -39.41
N SER A 250 29.67 -68.09 -40.69
CA SER A 250 29.92 -67.06 -41.69
C SER A 250 28.74 -66.12 -41.92
N LEU A 251 29.01 -64.82 -42.06
CA LEU A 251 28.03 -63.83 -42.50
C LEU A 251 27.89 -63.82 -44.04
N PHE A 252 29.02 -63.90 -44.76
CA PHE A 252 29.07 -63.92 -46.21
C PHE A 252 30.32 -64.64 -46.72
N SER A 253 30.31 -65.05 -47.99
CA SER A 253 31.46 -65.69 -48.65
C SER A 253 31.90 -64.95 -49.91
N ILE A 254 33.21 -64.99 -50.19
CA ILE A 254 33.83 -64.48 -51.42
C ILE A 254 34.82 -65.53 -51.90
N ASP A 255 34.71 -65.97 -53.16
CA ASP A 255 35.63 -66.93 -53.80
C ASP A 255 35.94 -68.18 -52.93
N ASP A 256 34.88 -68.84 -52.43
CA ASP A 256 34.94 -70.02 -51.53
C ASP A 256 35.66 -69.80 -50.19
N ARG A 257 35.78 -68.55 -49.73
CA ARG A 257 36.23 -68.20 -48.38
C ARG A 257 35.09 -67.56 -47.59
N TYR A 258 35.00 -67.90 -46.31
CA TYR A 258 33.92 -67.50 -45.42
C TYR A 258 34.38 -66.38 -44.50
N PHE A 259 33.53 -65.37 -44.26
CA PHE A 259 33.88 -64.20 -43.46
C PHE A 259 32.82 -63.89 -42.40
N ALA A 260 33.26 -63.46 -41.22
CA ALA A 260 32.41 -63.06 -40.11
C ALA A 260 32.80 -61.67 -39.55
N VAL A 261 31.91 -61.15 -38.72
CA VAL A 261 32.02 -59.86 -38.03
C VAL A 261 31.40 -59.96 -36.66
N ASP A 262 32.04 -59.36 -35.66
CA ASP A 262 31.51 -59.37 -34.29
C ASP A 262 30.29 -58.46 -34.13
N LYS A 263 30.23 -57.39 -34.92
CA LYS A 263 29.19 -56.37 -34.83
C LYS A 263 28.75 -55.89 -36.20
N VAL A 264 27.45 -55.66 -36.33
CA VAL A 264 26.83 -55.15 -37.55
C VAL A 264 25.97 -53.94 -37.20
N LEU A 265 25.92 -52.98 -38.12
CA LEU A 265 25.04 -51.82 -38.02
C LEU A 265 23.61 -52.26 -38.35
N GLU A 266 22.70 -52.22 -37.40
CA GLU A 266 21.28 -52.53 -37.59
C GLU A 266 20.44 -51.26 -37.53
N THR A 267 19.45 -51.16 -38.42
CA THR A 267 18.49 -50.04 -38.43
C THR A 267 17.30 -50.39 -37.54
N GLU A 268 17.21 -49.77 -36.37
CA GLU A 268 16.07 -49.90 -35.46
C GLU A 268 15.08 -48.75 -35.67
N ILE A 269 13.77 -49.03 -35.70
CA ILE A 269 12.73 -48.00 -35.68
C ILE A 269 12.42 -47.67 -34.22
N VAL A 270 12.72 -46.44 -33.80
CA VAL A 270 12.51 -45.98 -32.42
C VAL A 270 11.48 -44.85 -32.40
N GLU A 271 10.68 -44.79 -31.33
CA GLU A 271 9.76 -43.70 -31.07
C GLU A 271 10.49 -42.46 -30.53
N GLU A 272 10.45 -41.36 -31.27
CA GLU A 272 10.97 -40.06 -30.85
C GLU A 272 9.83 -39.19 -30.26
N CYS A 273 10.01 -38.74 -29.02
CA CYS A 273 9.10 -37.85 -28.31
C CYS A 273 9.44 -36.36 -28.47
N ASP A 274 10.57 -36.01 -29.11
CA ASP A 274 11.02 -34.63 -29.28
C ASP A 274 10.25 -33.92 -30.41
N LEU A 275 8.97 -33.68 -30.14
CA LEU A 275 8.03 -33.05 -31.06
C LEU A 275 7.48 -31.77 -30.45
N TYR A 276 7.16 -30.82 -31.32
CA TYR A 276 6.57 -29.54 -30.93
C TYR A 276 5.37 -29.69 -29.98
N GLU A 277 4.47 -30.64 -30.22
CA GLU A 277 3.31 -30.87 -29.33
C GLU A 277 3.72 -31.22 -27.90
N ASN A 278 4.80 -31.99 -27.75
CA ASN A 278 5.35 -32.37 -26.45
C ASN A 278 6.16 -31.23 -25.84
N GLU A 279 6.92 -30.47 -26.65
CA GLU A 279 7.61 -29.25 -26.21
C GLU A 279 6.63 -28.23 -25.59
N VAL A 280 5.40 -28.12 -26.14
CA VAL A 280 4.33 -27.25 -25.61
C VAL A 280 3.86 -27.69 -24.23
N LEU A 281 3.71 -28.99 -23.96
CA LEU A 281 3.33 -29.50 -22.64
C LEU A 281 4.35 -29.10 -21.57
N HIS A 282 5.63 -29.34 -21.85
CA HIS A 282 6.73 -28.95 -20.98
C HIS A 282 6.80 -27.43 -20.82
N GLY A 283 6.56 -26.72 -21.91
CA GLY A 283 6.47 -25.26 -21.97
C GLY A 283 5.43 -24.67 -21.03
N PHE A 284 4.21 -25.21 -21.05
CA PHE A 284 3.12 -24.68 -20.24
C PHE A 284 3.41 -24.82 -18.73
N ILE A 285 3.86 -26.00 -18.29
CA ILE A 285 4.24 -26.21 -16.88
C ILE A 285 5.38 -25.25 -16.49
N HIS A 286 6.37 -25.07 -17.38
CA HIS A 286 7.48 -24.14 -17.12
C HIS A 286 6.99 -22.70 -16.95
N ILE A 287 6.09 -22.23 -17.82
CA ILE A 287 5.51 -20.88 -17.75
C ILE A 287 4.75 -20.68 -16.43
N LEU A 288 3.96 -21.67 -15.99
CA LEU A 288 3.23 -21.59 -14.73
C LEU A 288 4.19 -21.49 -13.52
N ILE A 289 5.24 -22.34 -13.48
CA ILE A 289 6.26 -22.29 -12.41
C ILE A 289 6.96 -20.92 -12.39
N GLN A 290 7.37 -20.42 -13.56
CA GLN A 290 8.05 -19.13 -13.67
C GLN A 290 7.14 -17.99 -13.21
N SER A 291 5.87 -18.01 -13.61
CA SER A 291 4.89 -16.98 -13.24
C SER A 291 4.63 -16.96 -11.74
N LEU A 292 4.42 -18.12 -11.11
CA LEU A 292 4.27 -18.23 -9.66
C LEU A 292 5.54 -17.79 -8.91
N GLY A 293 6.72 -18.11 -9.44
CA GLY A 293 8.00 -17.65 -8.89
C GLY A 293 8.15 -16.13 -8.95
N GLN A 294 7.71 -15.49 -10.04
CA GLN A 294 7.68 -14.03 -10.17
C GLN A 294 6.70 -13.39 -9.18
N ILE A 295 5.50 -13.97 -9.01
CA ILE A 295 4.52 -13.50 -8.02
C ILE A 295 5.11 -13.61 -6.61
N THR A 296 5.70 -14.75 -6.26
CA THR A 296 6.31 -14.98 -4.94
C THR A 296 7.42 -13.95 -4.66
N LYS A 297 8.32 -13.74 -5.62
CA LYS A 297 9.40 -12.76 -5.50
C LYS A 297 8.89 -11.32 -5.34
N GLY A 298 7.84 -10.95 -6.10
CA GLY A 298 7.24 -9.62 -5.99
C GLY A 298 6.55 -9.38 -4.65
N LEU A 299 5.89 -10.40 -4.08
CA LEU A 299 5.23 -10.31 -2.76
C LEU A 299 6.21 -10.25 -1.58
N GLN A 300 7.43 -10.77 -1.76
CA GLN A 300 8.51 -10.73 -0.75
C GLN A 300 9.36 -9.46 -0.81
N GLN A 301 9.11 -8.57 -1.78
CA GLN A 301 9.89 -7.36 -1.94
C GLN A 301 9.54 -6.34 -0.84
N LYS A 302 10.51 -6.02 0.02
CA LYS A 302 10.38 -4.98 1.06
C LYS A 302 10.34 -3.57 0.45
N CYS A 303 9.66 -2.63 1.12
CA CYS A 303 9.74 -1.21 0.76
C CYS A 303 11.12 -0.60 1.05
N THR A 304 11.83 -1.14 2.03
CA THR A 304 13.00 -0.50 2.61
C THR A 304 14.21 -1.41 2.59
N LYS A 305 15.41 -0.84 2.41
CA LYS A 305 16.68 -1.54 2.65
C LYS A 305 16.90 -1.57 4.16
N ASP A 306 17.34 -2.72 4.69
CA ASP A 306 17.47 -3.06 6.12
C ASP A 306 18.43 -2.15 6.95
N GLU A 307 18.92 -1.01 6.43
CA GLU A 307 19.94 -0.15 7.05
C GLU A 307 19.40 1.08 7.81
N ARG A 308 18.10 1.10 8.17
CA ARG A 308 17.53 2.23 8.92
C ARG A 308 18.01 2.22 10.37
N ARG A 309 18.35 3.39 10.90
CA ARG A 309 18.77 3.54 12.30
C ARG A 309 17.59 3.27 13.23
N ASP A 310 17.69 2.22 14.02
CA ASP A 310 16.72 1.96 15.09
C ASP A 310 16.92 2.95 16.24
N ILE A 311 15.89 3.77 16.48
CA ILE A 311 15.82 4.65 17.65
C ILE A 311 14.90 3.98 18.67
N SER A 312 15.47 3.50 19.77
CA SER A 312 14.71 2.83 20.85
C SER A 312 13.48 3.65 21.29
N GLY A 313 12.31 3.02 21.26
CA GLY A 313 11.02 3.63 21.62
C GLY A 313 10.26 4.27 20.45
N TYR A 314 10.87 4.34 19.27
CA TYR A 314 10.27 4.88 18.05
C TYR A 314 10.25 3.84 16.94
N GLU A 315 9.22 3.90 16.10
CA GLU A 315 9.04 2.98 14.98
C GLU A 315 8.79 3.74 13.68
N SER A 316 9.35 3.23 12.58
CA SER A 316 9.08 3.75 11.25
C SER A 316 7.72 3.28 10.75
N LEU A 317 6.97 4.19 10.11
CA LEU A 317 5.73 3.87 9.38
C LEU A 317 5.97 2.75 8.36
N PHE A 318 7.06 2.82 7.61
CA PHE A 318 7.37 1.85 6.56
C PHE A 318 7.69 0.47 7.13
N ASN A 319 8.32 0.40 8.31
CA ASN A 319 8.56 -0.88 8.99
C ASN A 319 7.23 -1.52 9.43
N LYS A 320 6.25 -0.73 9.89
CA LYS A 320 4.89 -1.23 10.21
C LYS A 320 4.17 -1.71 8.96
N ILE A 321 4.27 -0.97 7.86
CA ILE A 321 3.69 -1.35 6.57
C ILE A 321 4.33 -2.65 6.05
N ASP A 322 5.65 -2.81 6.14
CA ASP A 322 6.34 -4.01 5.69
C ASP A 322 5.96 -5.24 6.54
N LYS A 323 5.89 -5.11 7.87
CA LYS A 323 5.35 -6.16 8.74
C LYS A 323 3.92 -6.54 8.39
N PHE A 324 3.09 -5.55 8.07
CA PHE A 324 1.71 -5.78 7.64
C PHE A 324 1.66 -6.49 6.28
N LYS A 325 2.49 -6.10 5.31
CA LYS A 325 2.61 -6.80 4.02
C LYS A 325 3.04 -8.25 4.20
N GLU A 326 4.00 -8.53 5.07
CA GLU A 326 4.43 -9.89 5.37
C GLU A 326 3.27 -10.73 5.90
N LYS A 327 2.49 -10.18 6.85
CA LYS A 327 1.27 -10.82 7.36
C LYS A 327 0.23 -11.06 6.26
N LEU A 328 -0.05 -10.04 5.44
CA LEU A 328 -1.06 -10.07 4.38
C LEU A 328 -0.68 -11.03 3.23
N ASN A 329 0.59 -11.02 2.82
CA ASN A 329 1.07 -11.77 1.66
C ASN A 329 1.40 -13.23 2.00
N ARG A 330 1.56 -13.57 3.28
CA ARG A 330 1.95 -14.93 3.71
C ARG A 330 1.03 -16.04 3.19
N PRO A 331 -0.32 -15.96 3.32
CA PRO A 331 -1.21 -16.99 2.78
C PRO A 331 -1.07 -17.15 1.26
N VAL A 332 -0.88 -16.04 0.55
CA VAL A 332 -0.71 -16.01 -0.91
C VAL A 332 0.61 -16.67 -1.31
N ILE A 333 1.70 -16.39 -0.59
CA ILE A 333 3.02 -17.01 -0.79
C ILE A 333 2.96 -18.52 -0.51
N GLU A 334 2.32 -18.93 0.58
CA GLU A 334 2.15 -20.34 0.94
C GLU A 334 1.35 -21.09 -0.16
N ARG A 335 0.28 -20.48 -0.69
CA ARG A 335 -0.49 -21.01 -1.83
C ARG A 335 0.36 -21.13 -3.10
N CYS A 336 1.17 -20.12 -3.44
CA CYS A 336 2.13 -20.18 -4.55
C CYS A 336 3.13 -21.33 -4.38
N ASN A 337 3.73 -21.48 -3.20
CA ASN A 337 4.71 -22.54 -2.93
C ASN A 337 4.08 -23.94 -3.03
N HIS A 338 2.84 -24.09 -2.57
CA HIS A 338 2.07 -25.31 -2.73
C HIS A 338 1.85 -25.66 -4.22
N PHE A 339 1.42 -24.69 -5.03
CA PHE A 339 1.25 -24.88 -6.48
C PHE A 339 2.55 -25.18 -7.22
N ILE A 340 3.63 -24.47 -6.89
CA ILE A 340 4.97 -24.73 -7.44
C ILE A 340 5.39 -26.17 -7.16
N SER A 341 5.15 -26.67 -5.95
CA SER A 341 5.49 -28.06 -5.56
C SER A 341 4.73 -29.09 -6.40
N ARG A 342 3.42 -28.88 -6.62
CA ARG A 342 2.59 -29.73 -7.49
C ARG A 342 3.06 -29.70 -8.94
N LEU A 343 3.35 -28.52 -9.47
CA LEU A 343 3.87 -28.38 -10.84
C LEU A 343 5.25 -29.03 -11.01
N PHE A 344 6.12 -28.99 -10.01
CA PHE A 344 7.40 -29.71 -10.05
C PHE A 344 7.21 -31.24 -10.12
N PHE A 345 6.22 -31.78 -9.41
CA PHE A 345 5.86 -33.19 -9.52
C PHE A 345 5.41 -33.54 -10.94
N LEU A 346 4.52 -32.74 -11.54
CA LEU A 346 4.06 -32.93 -12.92
C LEU A 346 5.19 -32.79 -13.95
N LYS A 347 6.07 -31.80 -13.75
CA LYS A 347 7.26 -31.62 -14.59
C LYS A 347 8.16 -32.86 -14.56
N ARG A 348 8.40 -33.43 -13.37
CA ARG A 348 9.20 -34.65 -13.21
C ARG A 348 8.54 -35.84 -13.91
N LEU A 349 7.22 -35.97 -13.80
CA LEU A 349 6.46 -37.01 -14.49
C LEU A 349 6.62 -36.91 -16.01
N LEU A 350 6.52 -35.70 -16.57
CA LEU A 350 6.74 -35.46 -18.00
C LEU A 350 8.17 -35.76 -18.44
N VAL A 351 9.19 -35.26 -17.74
CA VAL A 351 10.60 -35.49 -18.11
C VAL A 351 10.96 -36.98 -18.11
N ASN A 352 10.39 -37.76 -17.19
CA ASN A 352 10.66 -39.19 -17.09
C ASN A 352 9.95 -40.03 -18.16
N ARG A 353 8.85 -39.55 -18.75
CA ARG A 353 7.99 -40.32 -19.68
C ARG A 353 8.00 -39.79 -21.11
N ILE A 354 8.23 -38.49 -21.30
CA ILE A 354 8.18 -37.79 -22.58
C ILE A 354 9.39 -36.87 -22.64
N ASN A 355 10.52 -37.38 -23.12
CA ASN A 355 11.75 -36.61 -23.22
C ASN A 355 11.70 -35.67 -24.43
N VAL A 356 12.02 -34.39 -24.20
CA VAL A 356 12.09 -33.34 -25.23
C VAL A 356 13.40 -32.55 -25.03
N LYS A 357 13.98 -32.04 -26.12
CA LYS A 357 15.24 -31.28 -26.07
C LYS A 357 15.06 -29.92 -25.41
N LYS A 358 13.89 -29.27 -25.61
CA LYS A 358 13.58 -27.96 -25.02
C LYS A 358 12.08 -27.75 -24.82
N PRO A 359 11.68 -26.92 -23.83
CA PRO A 359 10.30 -26.47 -23.69
C PRO A 359 9.96 -25.35 -24.67
N TYR A 360 8.72 -25.31 -25.17
CA TYR A 360 8.22 -24.23 -26.02
C TYR A 360 7.50 -23.15 -25.19
N LEU A 361 8.02 -21.91 -25.20
CA LEU A 361 7.59 -20.86 -24.26
C LEU A 361 6.69 -19.75 -24.85
N ARG A 362 6.30 -19.85 -26.13
CA ARG A 362 5.49 -18.83 -26.83
C ARG A 362 4.03 -19.28 -26.95
N GLU A 363 3.12 -18.41 -27.41
CA GLU A 363 1.73 -18.80 -27.67
C GLU A 363 1.70 -19.97 -28.68
N PRO A 364 1.13 -21.12 -28.32
CA PRO A 364 1.20 -22.31 -29.16
C PRO A 364 0.20 -22.22 -30.32
N ILE A 365 0.66 -22.63 -31.51
CA ILE A 365 -0.16 -22.80 -32.71
C ILE A 365 -0.72 -24.22 -32.74
N PHE A 366 -2.03 -24.37 -32.98
CA PHE A 366 -2.66 -25.68 -33.12
C PHE A 366 -2.20 -26.43 -34.37
N THR A 367 -1.48 -27.53 -34.19
CA THR A 367 -1.16 -28.47 -35.26
C THR A 367 -2.32 -29.44 -35.54
N HIS A 368 -2.30 -30.14 -36.67
CA HIS A 368 -3.27 -31.19 -36.94
C HIS A 368 -3.21 -32.30 -35.88
N LYS A 369 -2.03 -32.69 -35.40
CA LYS A 369 -1.87 -33.72 -34.36
C LYS A 369 -2.52 -33.28 -33.04
N ALA A 370 -2.25 -32.06 -32.61
CA ALA A 370 -2.84 -31.49 -31.38
C ALA A 370 -4.36 -31.30 -31.50
N LYS A 371 -4.90 -30.99 -32.68
CA LYS A 371 -6.36 -30.84 -32.89
C LYS A 371 -7.12 -32.17 -32.76
N HIS A 372 -6.53 -33.28 -33.24
CA HIS A 372 -7.16 -34.59 -33.22
C HIS A 372 -7.03 -35.30 -31.87
N ASN A 373 -5.95 -35.03 -31.11
CA ASN A 373 -5.80 -35.57 -29.77
C ASN A 373 -6.50 -34.68 -28.73
N LEU A 374 -7.59 -35.18 -28.13
CA LEU A 374 -8.41 -34.44 -27.18
C LEU A 374 -7.61 -33.90 -25.98
N TYR A 375 -6.66 -34.68 -25.46
CA TYR A 375 -5.89 -34.32 -24.27
C TYR A 375 -4.91 -33.18 -24.57
N TYR A 376 -4.15 -33.28 -25.67
CA TYR A 376 -3.25 -32.21 -26.11
C TYR A 376 -4.02 -30.95 -26.45
N ARG A 377 -5.18 -31.09 -27.12
CA ARG A 377 -6.04 -29.95 -27.46
C ARG A 377 -6.40 -29.11 -26.25
N GLN A 378 -6.77 -29.76 -25.13
CA GLN A 378 -7.12 -29.07 -23.90
C GLN A 378 -5.94 -28.32 -23.30
N VAL A 379 -4.75 -28.93 -23.23
CA VAL A 379 -3.55 -28.27 -22.72
C VAL A 379 -3.16 -27.06 -23.60
N PHE A 380 -3.28 -27.17 -24.91
CA PHE A 380 -3.05 -26.06 -25.84
C PHE A 380 -4.03 -24.90 -25.58
N LEU A 381 -5.32 -25.19 -25.40
CA LEU A 381 -6.32 -24.17 -25.07
C LEU A 381 -5.99 -23.46 -23.76
N MET A 382 -5.62 -24.21 -22.72
CA MET A 382 -5.26 -23.65 -21.40
C MET A 382 -4.03 -22.74 -21.51
N MET A 383 -3.01 -23.14 -22.26
CA MET A 383 -1.82 -22.32 -22.47
C MET A 383 -2.12 -21.04 -23.26
N ILE A 384 -2.96 -21.12 -24.31
CA ILE A 384 -3.40 -19.94 -25.06
C ILE A 384 -4.21 -18.99 -24.17
N GLU A 385 -5.14 -19.54 -23.40
CA GLU A 385 -5.93 -18.76 -22.44
C GLU A 385 -5.01 -18.06 -21.42
N TRP A 386 -4.04 -18.78 -20.85
CA TRP A 386 -2.99 -18.22 -19.99
C TRP A 386 -2.19 -17.09 -20.62
N MET A 387 -1.71 -17.28 -21.86
CA MET A 387 -0.89 -16.28 -22.56
C MET A 387 -1.70 -15.03 -22.96
N ARG A 388 -3.02 -15.17 -23.07
CA ARG A 388 -3.95 -14.05 -23.31
C ARG A 388 -4.41 -13.37 -22.03
N PHE A 389 -4.26 -14.01 -20.86
CA PHE A 389 -4.47 -13.33 -19.59
C PHE A 389 -3.43 -12.22 -19.41
N GLY A 390 -3.89 -11.04 -19.01
CA GLY A 390 -3.02 -9.91 -18.67
C GLY A 390 -2.11 -10.19 -17.47
N LYS A 391 -1.22 -9.26 -17.17
CA LYS A 391 -0.30 -9.39 -16.02
C LYS A 391 -1.08 -9.34 -14.70
N PRO A 392 -0.55 -9.94 -13.61
CA PRO A 392 -1.15 -9.81 -12.30
C PRO A 392 -1.23 -8.33 -11.87
N ASP A 393 -2.37 -7.95 -11.31
CA ASP A 393 -2.58 -6.61 -10.77
C ASP A 393 -1.77 -6.41 -9.48
N TRP A 394 -0.64 -5.70 -9.58
CA TRP A 394 0.20 -5.29 -8.44
C TRP A 394 -0.35 -4.07 -7.70
N SER A 395 -1.63 -3.77 -7.89
CA SER A 395 -2.28 -2.58 -7.40
C SER A 395 -2.08 -2.38 -5.90
N LEU A 396 -2.38 -3.42 -5.14
CA LEU A 396 -2.38 -3.38 -3.70
C LEU A 396 -0.97 -3.08 -3.15
N GLN A 397 0.03 -3.81 -3.63
CA GLN A 397 1.41 -3.71 -3.17
C GLN A 397 2.00 -2.33 -3.47
N ASN A 398 1.81 -1.82 -4.69
CA ASN A 398 2.31 -0.51 -5.09
C ASN A 398 1.74 0.64 -4.25
N GLN A 399 0.60 0.45 -3.60
CA GLN A 399 -0.11 1.50 -2.88
C GLN A 399 0.11 1.43 -1.38
N LEU A 400 0.25 0.23 -0.83
CA LEU A 400 0.93 0.12 0.46
C LEU A 400 2.32 0.79 0.43
N ASN A 401 3.01 0.74 -0.71
CA ASN A 401 4.29 1.42 -0.90
C ASN A 401 4.16 2.95 -1.06
N SER A 402 2.99 3.47 -1.46
CA SER A 402 2.77 4.91 -1.68
C SER A 402 2.24 5.64 -0.45
N ILE A 403 1.87 4.92 0.63
CA ILE A 403 1.49 5.56 1.90
C ILE A 403 2.74 6.21 2.50
N GLU A 404 2.87 7.51 2.26
CA GLU A 404 4.04 8.29 2.66
C GLU A 404 3.96 8.76 4.11
N ASN A 405 2.77 8.98 4.66
CA ASN A 405 2.59 9.56 5.99
C ASN A 405 1.29 9.13 6.69
N LEU A 406 1.29 9.34 8.02
CA LEU A 406 0.22 8.98 8.93
C LEU A 406 -1.11 9.72 8.72
N PRO A 407 -1.15 11.06 8.49
CA PRO A 407 -2.39 11.76 8.20
C PRO A 407 -3.15 11.15 7.02
N LYS A 408 -2.45 10.81 5.93
CA LYS A 408 -3.09 10.23 4.75
C LYS A 408 -3.67 8.85 4.99
N LEU A 409 -2.97 8.01 5.76
CA LEU A 409 -3.48 6.72 6.20
C LEU A 409 -4.77 6.88 7.02
N PHE A 410 -4.82 7.89 7.90
CA PHE A 410 -5.97 8.14 8.75
C PHE A 410 -7.19 8.66 8.00
N GLU A 411 -7.01 9.60 7.06
CA GLU A 411 -8.08 10.04 6.14
C GLU A 411 -8.75 8.85 5.45
N TYR A 412 -7.93 7.94 4.94
CA TYR A 412 -8.45 6.78 4.24
C TYR A 412 -9.13 5.76 5.17
N TYR A 413 -8.51 5.48 6.31
CA TYR A 413 -9.11 4.67 7.36
C TYR A 413 -10.50 5.20 7.73
N LEU A 414 -10.64 6.52 7.88
CA LEU A 414 -11.91 7.16 8.19
C LEU A 414 -12.94 6.98 7.07
N PHE A 415 -12.53 7.08 5.80
CA PHE A 415 -13.43 6.86 4.66
C PHE A 415 -14.03 5.45 4.67
N CYS A 416 -13.21 4.42 4.86
CA CYS A 416 -13.67 3.04 4.99
C CYS A 416 -14.50 2.81 6.27
N LEU A 417 -14.13 3.46 7.37
CA LEU A 417 -14.89 3.39 8.62
C LEU A 417 -16.30 3.96 8.46
N VAL A 418 -16.44 5.12 7.83
CA VAL A 418 -17.74 5.74 7.54
C VAL A 418 -18.54 4.85 6.58
N LYS A 419 -17.89 4.28 5.57
CA LYS A 419 -18.51 3.31 4.64
C LYS A 419 -19.14 2.15 5.40
N GLU A 420 -18.39 1.52 6.31
CA GLU A 420 -18.88 0.40 7.11
C GLU A 420 -20.07 0.81 7.99
N HIS A 421 -20.01 1.99 8.63
CA HIS A 421 -21.13 2.45 9.45
C HIS A 421 -22.36 2.83 8.63
N VAL A 422 -22.22 3.45 7.45
CA VAL A 422 -23.34 3.70 6.54
C VAL A 422 -23.98 2.39 6.08
N LEU A 423 -23.16 1.36 5.80
CA LEU A 423 -23.65 0.02 5.48
C LEU A 423 -24.40 -0.58 6.67
N ASN A 424 -23.84 -0.53 7.88
CA ASN A 424 -24.46 -1.02 9.11
C ASN A 424 -25.79 -0.30 9.42
N TYR A 425 -25.91 0.99 9.09
CA TYR A 425 -27.16 1.74 9.18
C TYR A 425 -28.19 1.21 8.18
N SER A 426 -27.79 1.05 6.90
CA SER A 426 -28.69 0.58 5.84
C SER A 426 -29.28 -0.81 6.11
N LEU A 427 -28.49 -1.73 6.71
CA LEU A 427 -28.90 -3.10 7.00
C LEU A 427 -30.05 -3.20 8.03
N GLN A 428 -30.38 -2.11 8.72
CA GLN A 428 -31.47 -2.07 9.71
C GLN A 428 -32.86 -2.07 9.06
N PHE A 429 -32.95 -1.80 7.75
CA PHE A 429 -34.21 -1.63 7.03
C PHE A 429 -34.48 -2.81 6.08
N ARG A 430 -35.77 -3.17 5.91
CA ARG A 430 -36.19 -4.31 5.05
C ARG A 430 -35.94 -4.08 3.56
N GLU A 431 -36.09 -2.85 3.10
CA GLU A 431 -36.03 -2.47 1.68
C GLU A 431 -34.64 -2.01 1.20
N ALA A 432 -33.65 -1.99 2.09
CA ALA A 432 -32.29 -1.56 1.73
C ALA A 432 -31.68 -2.55 0.72
N LEU A 433 -31.31 -2.03 -0.45
CA LEU A 433 -30.65 -2.77 -1.53
C LEU A 433 -29.16 -2.42 -1.57
N ALA A 434 -28.38 -3.44 -1.91
CA ALA A 434 -26.92 -3.54 -1.78
C ALA A 434 -26.11 -2.29 -2.18
N GLU A 435 -24.95 -2.15 -1.53
CA GLU A 435 -23.82 -1.32 -1.98
C GLU A 435 -23.54 -1.61 -3.46
N THR A 436 -23.56 -0.58 -4.30
CA THR A 436 -23.24 -0.70 -5.73
C THR A 436 -22.15 0.29 -6.11
N LEU A 437 -21.01 -0.22 -6.59
CA LEU A 437 -20.02 0.58 -7.31
C LEU A 437 -20.62 0.94 -8.67
N LEU A 438 -20.91 2.22 -8.90
CA LEU A 438 -21.76 2.65 -10.02
C LEU A 438 -21.24 2.31 -11.43
N ASP A 439 -19.98 1.91 -11.59
CA ASP A 439 -19.43 1.53 -12.92
C ASP A 439 -18.33 0.45 -12.85
N GLY A 440 -18.18 -0.25 -11.72
CA GLY A 440 -17.07 -1.21 -11.50
C GLY A 440 -15.65 -0.62 -11.59
N SER A 441 -15.51 0.69 -11.82
CA SER A 441 -14.26 1.38 -12.20
C SER A 441 -13.87 2.55 -11.28
N SER A 442 -14.80 3.14 -10.51
CA SER A 442 -14.52 4.31 -9.65
C SER A 442 -14.70 3.98 -8.16
N TYR A 443 -13.58 3.93 -7.44
CA TYR A 443 -13.50 3.55 -6.02
C TYR A 443 -13.58 4.75 -5.06
N ASP A 444 -13.61 5.98 -5.59
CA ASP A 444 -13.75 7.25 -4.86
C ASP A 444 -15.19 7.58 -4.45
N ARG A 445 -16.14 6.70 -4.78
CA ARG A 445 -17.57 6.87 -4.58
C ARG A 445 -18.24 5.54 -4.26
N PHE A 446 -18.95 5.50 -3.14
CA PHE A 446 -19.86 4.40 -2.80
C PHE A 446 -21.31 4.88 -2.87
N VAL A 447 -22.20 4.06 -3.43
CA VAL A 447 -23.63 4.36 -3.50
C VAL A 447 -24.42 3.28 -2.76
N PHE A 448 -25.31 3.74 -1.89
CA PHE A 448 -26.18 2.93 -1.06
C PHE A 448 -27.63 3.26 -1.41
N LYS A 449 -28.42 2.24 -1.73
CA LYS A 449 -29.87 2.39 -1.92
C LYS A 449 -30.55 2.10 -0.58
N LEU A 450 -30.94 3.15 0.14
CA LEU A 450 -31.54 3.03 1.47
C LEU A 450 -33.03 2.67 1.39
N SER A 451 -33.74 3.17 0.38
CA SER A 451 -35.11 2.80 0.01
C SER A 451 -35.31 2.92 -1.51
N GLU A 452 -36.53 2.74 -2.03
CA GLU A 452 -36.80 2.98 -3.45
C GLU A 452 -36.47 4.42 -3.90
N GLU A 453 -36.76 5.40 -3.04
CA GLU A 453 -36.65 6.82 -3.35
C GLU A 453 -35.37 7.46 -2.80
N VAL A 454 -34.82 6.94 -1.68
CA VAL A 454 -33.69 7.54 -0.97
C VAL A 454 -32.38 6.82 -1.30
N LYS A 455 -31.40 7.59 -1.77
CA LYS A 455 -30.04 7.13 -2.02
C LYS A 455 -29.05 7.89 -1.14
N ALA A 456 -27.99 7.20 -0.72
CA ALA A 456 -26.84 7.80 -0.07
C ALA A 456 -25.57 7.57 -0.89
N GLU A 457 -24.69 8.55 -0.90
CA GLU A 457 -23.42 8.55 -1.63
C GLU A 457 -22.31 9.00 -0.71
N LEU A 458 -21.28 8.16 -0.57
CA LEU A 458 -20.07 8.49 0.18
C LEU A 458 -18.95 8.81 -0.80
N LEU A 459 -18.38 10.01 -0.68
CA LEU A 459 -17.40 10.58 -1.60
C LEU A 459 -16.08 10.86 -0.89
N TYR A 460 -14.96 10.47 -1.50
CA TYR A 460 -13.62 10.79 -1.01
C TYR A 460 -13.01 11.97 -1.76
N GLU A 461 -12.52 12.97 -1.04
CA GLU A 461 -11.93 14.21 -1.56
C GLU A 461 -12.68 14.80 -2.79
N PRO A 462 -14.02 14.96 -2.74
CA PRO A 462 -14.77 15.43 -3.89
C PRO A 462 -14.30 16.82 -4.29
N ASN A 463 -13.94 16.97 -5.57
CA ASN A 463 -13.49 18.25 -6.09
C ASN A 463 -14.69 19.20 -6.31
N ILE A 464 -14.95 20.08 -5.35
CA ILE A 464 -16.00 21.11 -5.42
C ILE A 464 -15.39 22.42 -5.96
N TYR A 465 -14.62 22.32 -7.04
CA TYR A 465 -14.04 23.47 -7.75
C TYR A 465 -14.69 23.65 -9.10
N THR A 466 -15.10 24.88 -9.42
CA THR A 466 -15.53 25.23 -10.77
C THR A 466 -15.15 26.66 -11.12
N SER A 467 -14.18 26.79 -12.02
CA SER A 467 -13.96 28.04 -12.75
C SER A 467 -14.53 28.03 -14.16
N ASP A 468 -14.83 26.88 -14.78
CA ASP A 468 -15.09 26.88 -16.23
C ASP A 468 -16.27 26.01 -16.69
N ARG A 469 -17.12 26.64 -17.52
CA ARG A 469 -18.03 25.95 -18.44
C ARG A 469 -17.27 25.07 -19.46
N ASN A 470 -15.97 25.31 -19.66
CA ASN A 470 -15.12 24.68 -20.68
C ASN A 470 -13.95 23.81 -20.14
N SER A 471 -13.92 23.43 -18.84
CA SER A 471 -12.90 22.48 -18.40
C SER A 471 -13.13 21.13 -19.10
N LEU A 472 -12.14 20.62 -19.84
CA LEU A 472 -12.25 19.44 -20.71
C LEU A 472 -12.76 18.15 -20.06
N ASN A 473 -12.88 18.06 -18.73
CA ASN A 473 -13.41 16.88 -18.04
C ASN A 473 -14.73 17.20 -17.32
N ALA A 474 -15.83 17.32 -18.06
CA ALA A 474 -17.17 17.32 -17.47
C ALA A 474 -17.49 16.00 -16.71
N LYS A 475 -16.75 14.92 -17.01
CA LYS A 475 -16.91 13.58 -16.42
C LYS A 475 -16.38 13.41 -14.99
N ASP A 476 -15.50 14.29 -14.51
CA ASP A 476 -14.92 14.19 -13.15
C ASP A 476 -15.76 14.91 -12.07
N ARG A 477 -16.97 15.38 -12.41
CA ARG A 477 -17.79 16.24 -11.56
C ARG A 477 -18.76 15.44 -10.69
N VAL A 478 -18.32 15.06 -9.48
CA VAL A 478 -19.18 14.31 -8.54
C VAL A 478 -20.22 15.22 -7.83
N LEU A 479 -19.97 16.53 -7.76
CA LEU A 479 -20.90 17.55 -7.22
C LEU A 479 -21.02 18.77 -8.14
N ALA A 480 -21.36 18.53 -9.41
CA ALA A 480 -21.39 19.55 -10.46
C ALA A 480 -22.30 20.77 -10.17
N SER A 481 -23.26 20.63 -9.27
CA SER A 481 -24.20 21.70 -8.88
C SER A 481 -23.68 22.59 -7.75
N TYR A 482 -22.55 22.26 -7.12
CA TYR A 482 -21.99 23.01 -6.00
C TYR A 482 -20.84 23.93 -6.44
N ARG A 483 -20.69 25.07 -5.78
CA ARG A 483 -19.72 26.12 -6.11
C ARG A 483 -19.05 26.65 -4.85
N ASN A 484 -17.77 27.00 -4.97
CA ASN A 484 -17.15 27.93 -4.04
C ASN A 484 -17.66 29.35 -4.35
N THR A 485 -18.42 29.95 -3.44
CA THR A 485 -19.02 31.29 -3.64
C THR A 485 -18.06 32.45 -3.38
N GLU A 486 -17.00 32.28 -2.59
CA GLU A 486 -16.04 33.37 -2.31
C GLU A 486 -15.00 33.57 -3.43
N ALA A 487 -14.90 32.62 -4.36
CA ALA A 487 -13.93 32.65 -5.46
C ALA A 487 -14.33 33.58 -6.63
N TRP A 488 -15.46 34.29 -6.55
CA TRP A 488 -16.04 35.06 -7.67
C TRP A 488 -15.96 36.57 -7.44
N ASN A 489 -15.57 37.32 -8.48
CA ASN A 489 -15.61 38.77 -8.55
C ASN A 489 -16.70 39.24 -9.52
N ARG A 490 -17.19 40.47 -9.32
CA ARG A 490 -17.99 41.14 -10.35
C ARG A 490 -17.13 41.36 -11.60
N LYS A 491 -17.66 41.08 -12.80
CA LYS A 491 -17.01 41.54 -14.04
C LYS A 491 -16.76 43.04 -13.90
N LYS A 492 -15.50 43.47 -14.04
CA LYS A 492 -15.24 44.87 -14.40
C LYS A 492 -15.71 45.00 -15.83
N ASP A 493 -16.56 45.98 -16.12
CA ASP A 493 -16.93 46.33 -17.48
C ASP A 493 -15.63 46.67 -18.22
N SER A 494 -15.07 45.71 -18.96
CA SER A 494 -14.07 46.03 -19.97
C SER A 494 -14.83 46.71 -21.10
N ASN A 495 -14.28 47.83 -21.58
CA ASN A 495 -14.75 48.56 -22.76
C ASN A 495 -14.52 47.75 -24.06
N ASP A 496 -14.74 46.43 -24.04
CA ASP A 496 -14.72 45.61 -25.25
C ASP A 496 -16.03 45.84 -26.00
N ALA A 497 -15.90 46.49 -27.15
CA ALA A 497 -16.97 47.03 -27.98
C ALA A 497 -17.90 45.99 -28.65
N HIS A 498 -17.99 44.76 -28.12
CA HIS A 498 -18.79 43.68 -28.72
C HIS A 498 -19.59 42.85 -27.69
N VAL A 499 -20.26 43.52 -26.74
CA VAL A 499 -21.25 42.85 -25.89
C VAL A 499 -22.62 43.52 -26.05
N ASP A 500 -23.57 42.69 -26.49
CA ASP A 500 -24.97 43.04 -26.76
C ASP A 500 -25.65 43.63 -25.50
N LYS A 501 -26.25 44.82 -25.64
CA LYS A 501 -26.70 45.68 -24.53
C LYS A 501 -28.04 45.26 -23.89
N ASN A 502 -28.64 44.16 -24.33
CA ASN A 502 -30.02 43.80 -23.95
C ASN A 502 -30.17 42.62 -22.98
N ILE A 503 -29.10 42.19 -22.30
CA ILE A 503 -29.19 41.20 -21.21
C ILE A 503 -28.71 41.89 -19.93
N PRO A 504 -29.47 41.89 -18.81
CA PRO A 504 -29.01 42.45 -17.54
C PRO A 504 -27.79 41.65 -17.06
N ASN A 505 -26.62 42.15 -17.41
CA ASN A 505 -25.35 41.44 -17.32
C ASN A 505 -24.77 41.59 -15.90
N ARG A 506 -25.34 40.87 -14.93
CA ARG A 506 -24.68 40.57 -13.65
C ARG A 506 -23.85 39.29 -13.77
N SER A 507 -23.04 39.16 -14.82
CA SER A 507 -22.16 37.99 -14.96
C SER A 507 -20.96 38.14 -14.03
N PHE A 508 -20.95 37.37 -12.94
CA PHE A 508 -19.77 37.20 -12.08
C PHE A 508 -18.69 36.44 -12.86
N GLN A 509 -17.42 36.82 -12.67
CA GLN A 509 -16.26 36.12 -13.22
C GLN A 509 -15.36 35.63 -12.07
N LEU A 510 -14.68 34.50 -12.25
CA LEU A 510 -13.74 34.01 -11.24
C LEU A 510 -12.66 35.06 -10.94
N ARG A 511 -12.22 35.16 -9.68
CA ARG A 511 -10.98 35.89 -9.33
C ARG A 511 -9.82 35.32 -10.16
N GLN A 512 -9.40 36.06 -11.20
CA GLN A 512 -8.19 35.75 -11.94
C GLN A 512 -6.97 36.21 -11.13
N ASN A 513 -6.52 35.39 -10.18
CA ASN A 513 -5.13 35.44 -9.74
C ASN A 513 -4.30 34.52 -10.64
N SER A 514 -2.98 34.72 -10.67
CA SER A 514 -2.04 33.97 -11.52
C SER A 514 -2.31 32.46 -11.47
N GLU A 515 -1.97 31.71 -12.55
CA GLU A 515 -2.25 30.26 -12.67
C GLU A 515 -1.82 29.43 -11.44
N ASN A 516 -0.91 29.97 -10.63
CA ASN A 516 -0.37 29.37 -9.43
C ASN A 516 -1.25 29.57 -8.18
N ALA A 517 -1.92 30.72 -8.02
CA ALA A 517 -2.88 30.96 -6.93
C ALA A 517 -4.19 30.17 -7.12
N LYS A 518 -4.54 29.86 -8.38
CA LYS A 518 -5.72 29.06 -8.74
C LYS A 518 -5.71 27.64 -8.14
N LYS A 519 -4.54 27.06 -7.81
CA LYS A 519 -4.43 25.64 -7.44
C LYS A 519 -4.50 25.34 -5.94
N ARG A 520 -4.20 26.28 -5.04
CA ARG A 520 -4.06 26.01 -3.59
C ARG A 520 -5.08 26.72 -2.68
N LEU A 521 -5.58 27.91 -3.06
CA LEU A 521 -6.43 28.73 -2.18
C LEU A 521 -7.94 28.50 -2.35
N TYR A 522 -8.38 28.08 -3.53
CA TYR A 522 -9.81 27.99 -3.87
C TYR A 522 -10.37 26.56 -3.94
N ARG A 523 -9.54 25.53 -3.75
CA ARG A 523 -10.03 24.15 -3.69
C ARG A 523 -10.78 23.98 -2.37
N ARG A 524 -12.08 23.70 -2.47
CA ARG A 524 -12.91 23.24 -1.35
C ARG A 524 -13.17 21.77 -1.59
N SER A 525 -12.51 20.95 -0.80
CA SER A 525 -12.52 19.49 -0.94
C SER A 525 -12.43 18.94 0.47
N PRO A 526 -13.57 18.79 1.17
CA PRO A 526 -13.59 18.03 2.41
C PRO A 526 -12.99 16.65 2.19
N ASP A 527 -12.36 16.06 3.21
CA ASP A 527 -11.76 14.73 3.07
C ASP A 527 -12.83 13.70 2.70
N ILE A 528 -14.04 13.80 3.28
CA ILE A 528 -15.17 12.91 3.03
C ILE A 528 -16.47 13.72 2.97
N VAL A 529 -17.33 13.38 2.02
CA VAL A 529 -18.71 13.89 1.96
C VAL A 529 -19.70 12.74 1.89
N LEU A 530 -20.63 12.69 2.83
CA LEU A 530 -21.81 11.82 2.75
C LEU A 530 -22.99 12.66 2.24
N ARG A 531 -23.48 12.32 1.06
CA ARG A 531 -24.65 12.96 0.43
C ARG A 531 -25.84 12.03 0.50
N MET A 532 -26.97 12.50 0.97
CA MET A 532 -28.25 11.79 0.88
C MET A 532 -29.19 12.58 -0.02
N TYR A 533 -29.89 11.91 -0.93
CA TYR A 533 -30.75 12.60 -1.88
C TYR A 533 -31.90 11.73 -2.38
N THR A 534 -32.95 12.43 -2.81
CA THR A 534 -34.08 11.94 -3.61
C THR A 534 -34.07 12.68 -4.96
N SER A 535 -35.13 12.55 -5.76
CA SER A 535 -35.26 13.32 -7.02
C SER A 535 -35.29 14.84 -6.80
N ASN A 536 -35.78 15.30 -5.65
CA ASN A 536 -36.06 16.71 -5.39
C ASN A 536 -35.29 17.31 -4.22
N HIS A 537 -34.88 16.49 -3.25
CA HIS A 537 -34.23 16.95 -2.02
C HIS A 537 -32.84 16.35 -1.86
N GLU A 538 -31.95 17.10 -1.24
CA GLU A 538 -30.61 16.64 -0.93
C GLU A 538 -30.12 17.23 0.40
N SER A 539 -29.25 16.48 1.07
CA SER A 539 -28.62 16.83 2.33
C SER A 539 -27.17 16.34 2.34
N LEU A 540 -26.26 17.13 2.91
CA LEU A 540 -24.82 16.83 2.96
C LEU A 540 -24.29 16.77 4.39
N LEU A 541 -23.48 15.77 4.69
CA LEU A 541 -22.60 15.73 5.86
C LEU A 541 -21.16 15.83 5.36
N MET A 542 -20.43 16.81 5.88
CA MET A 542 -19.01 17.00 5.59
C MET A 542 -18.19 16.44 6.75
N LEU A 543 -17.23 15.57 6.44
CA LEU A 543 -16.27 15.08 7.42
C LEU A 543 -14.84 15.45 7.00
N ASP A 544 -14.05 15.86 7.98
CA ASP A 544 -12.64 16.22 7.79
C ASP A 544 -11.80 15.43 8.80
N ALA A 545 -10.84 14.65 8.32
CA ALA A 545 -9.93 13.89 9.14
C ALA A 545 -8.76 14.78 9.56
N LYS A 546 -8.48 14.83 10.86
CA LYS A 546 -7.39 15.64 11.40
C LYS A 546 -6.63 14.82 12.43
N TYR A 547 -5.44 14.37 12.06
CA TYR A 547 -4.57 13.59 12.95
C TYR A 547 -3.88 14.52 13.97
N MET A 548 -4.66 15.01 14.93
CA MET A 548 -4.24 15.95 15.97
C MET A 548 -4.99 15.67 17.28
N THR A 549 -4.58 16.34 18.35
CA THR A 549 -5.25 16.26 19.66
C THR A 549 -6.66 16.84 19.59
N SER A 550 -7.59 16.30 20.40
CA SER A 550 -8.99 16.74 20.46
C SER A 550 -9.14 18.27 20.65
N GLU A 551 -8.36 18.87 21.56
CA GLU A 551 -8.39 20.32 21.81
C GLU A 551 -8.06 21.15 20.55
N LYS A 552 -7.05 20.73 19.78
CA LYS A 552 -6.67 21.39 18.52
C LYS A 552 -7.71 21.16 17.42
N ALA A 553 -8.27 19.95 17.33
CA ALA A 553 -9.34 19.67 16.39
C ALA A 553 -10.55 20.60 16.65
N PHE A 554 -10.91 20.81 17.91
CA PHE A 554 -12.03 21.65 18.31
C PHE A 554 -11.76 23.14 18.17
N HIS A 555 -10.60 23.64 18.60
CA HIS A 555 -10.34 25.09 18.61
C HIS A 555 -9.68 25.65 17.35
N GLU A 556 -8.85 24.84 16.67
CA GLU A 556 -8.10 25.27 15.49
C GLU A 556 -8.78 24.77 14.21
N ALA A 557 -8.87 23.45 14.02
CA ALA A 557 -9.38 22.89 12.76
C ALA A 557 -10.86 23.22 12.50
N MET A 558 -11.72 23.20 13.55
CA MET A 558 -13.16 23.51 13.40
C MET A 558 -13.41 24.86 12.79
N ARG A 559 -12.70 25.89 13.27
CA ARG A 559 -12.84 27.24 12.75
C ARG A 559 -12.54 27.29 11.26
N ASP A 560 -11.43 26.69 10.85
CA ASP A 560 -11.00 26.69 9.44
C ASP A 560 -11.98 25.93 8.55
N CYS A 561 -12.42 24.74 8.98
CA CYS A 561 -13.36 23.91 8.23
C CYS A 561 -14.76 24.55 8.15
N MET A 562 -15.22 25.24 9.19
CA MET A 562 -16.49 25.98 9.15
C MET A 562 -16.47 27.07 8.07
N ILE A 563 -15.39 27.85 8.01
CA ILE A 563 -15.23 28.90 6.98
C ILE A 563 -15.13 28.26 5.60
N LYS A 564 -14.24 27.26 5.44
CA LYS A 564 -14.00 26.60 4.14
C LYS A 564 -15.27 25.94 3.60
N TYR A 565 -16.02 25.23 4.45
CA TYR A 565 -17.04 24.30 3.97
C TYR A 565 -18.47 24.81 4.21
N LEU A 566 -18.80 25.28 5.41
CA LEU A 566 -20.15 25.78 5.70
C LEU A 566 -20.41 27.16 5.09
N HIS A 567 -19.41 28.02 5.02
CA HIS A 567 -19.54 29.34 4.39
C HIS A 567 -18.99 29.39 2.96
N GLY A 568 -18.17 28.42 2.55
CA GLY A 568 -17.57 28.41 1.22
C GLY A 568 -18.39 27.64 0.17
N ILE A 569 -19.14 26.60 0.55
CA ILE A 569 -19.80 25.67 -0.39
C ILE A 569 -21.31 25.91 -0.44
N HIS A 570 -21.83 26.25 -1.63
CA HIS A 570 -23.25 26.48 -1.85
C HIS A 570 -23.77 25.85 -3.14
N PHE A 571 -25.07 25.59 -3.18
CA PHE A 571 -25.78 25.16 -4.38
C PHE A 571 -25.82 26.30 -5.41
N ALA A 572 -25.32 26.06 -6.62
CA ALA A 572 -25.09 27.10 -7.62
C ALA A 572 -26.35 27.88 -8.01
N ALA A 573 -27.49 27.20 -8.09
CA ALA A 573 -28.73 27.79 -8.62
C ALA A 573 -29.45 28.66 -7.57
N THR A 574 -29.33 28.33 -6.29
CA THR A 574 -30.10 28.99 -5.22
C THR A 574 -29.24 29.76 -4.22
N GLY A 575 -27.93 29.47 -4.17
CA GLY A 575 -27.04 29.95 -3.11
C GLY A 575 -27.28 29.29 -1.75
N GLU A 576 -28.13 28.26 -1.68
CA GLU A 576 -28.45 27.57 -0.44
C GLU A 576 -27.31 26.62 -0.02
N ASN A 577 -27.04 26.54 1.28
CA ASN A 577 -26.19 25.50 1.83
C ASN A 577 -27.05 24.30 2.28
N LYS A 578 -26.86 23.15 1.64
CA LYS A 578 -27.56 21.89 1.94
C LYS A 578 -26.86 21.04 3.01
N THR A 579 -25.84 21.57 3.67
CA THR A 579 -25.07 20.88 4.69
C THR A 579 -25.89 20.78 5.97
N ILE A 580 -26.12 19.55 6.44
CA ILE A 580 -26.76 19.26 7.71
C ILE A 580 -25.76 19.22 8.87
N GLY A 581 -24.48 18.97 8.57
CA GLY A 581 -23.44 18.92 9.59
C GLY A 581 -22.02 18.94 9.06
N LEU A 582 -21.11 19.37 9.95
CA LEU A 582 -19.67 19.32 9.82
C LEU A 582 -19.10 18.54 11.01
N MET A 583 -18.42 17.42 10.73
CA MET A 583 -17.77 16.60 11.73
C MET A 583 -16.27 16.54 11.48
N ILE A 584 -15.47 17.02 12.44
CA ILE A 584 -14.02 16.79 12.41
C ILE A 584 -13.73 15.53 13.19
N VAL A 585 -12.98 14.62 12.60
CA VAL A 585 -12.64 13.36 13.25
C VAL A 585 -11.15 13.34 13.54
N ASN A 586 -10.80 13.01 14.79
CA ASN A 586 -9.41 12.96 15.24
C ASN A 586 -9.16 11.69 16.06
N PRO A 587 -7.95 11.13 16.05
CA PRO A 587 -7.61 9.99 16.89
C PRO A 587 -7.41 10.44 18.35
N ASP A 588 -7.92 9.66 19.30
CA ASP A 588 -7.68 9.84 20.73
C ASP A 588 -7.77 8.48 21.45
N GLU A 589 -7.35 8.40 22.72
CA GLU A 589 -7.61 7.22 23.56
C GLU A 589 -9.06 7.19 24.08
N GLN A 590 -9.70 8.36 24.16
CA GLN A 590 -11.07 8.51 24.63
C GLN A 590 -12.03 8.74 23.46
N ASP A 591 -13.08 7.92 23.41
CA ASP A 591 -14.17 8.06 22.43
C ASP A 591 -15.15 9.14 22.86
N VAL A 592 -14.85 10.41 22.54
CA VAL A 592 -15.64 11.58 22.97
C VAL A 592 -16.09 12.43 21.77
N THR A 593 -17.35 12.86 21.80
CA THR A 593 -17.86 13.89 20.88
C THR A 593 -17.95 15.22 21.60
N HIS A 594 -17.31 16.25 21.06
CA HIS A 594 -17.51 17.62 21.49
C HIS A 594 -18.39 18.35 20.49
N HIS A 595 -19.54 18.82 20.96
CA HIS A 595 -20.46 19.62 20.15
C HIS A 595 -20.15 21.10 20.32
N PHE A 596 -20.30 21.87 19.23
CA PHE A 596 -20.23 23.33 19.30
C PHE A 596 -21.43 23.92 20.06
N HIS A 597 -22.61 23.32 19.88
CA HIS A 597 -23.82 23.67 20.61
C HIS A 597 -24.02 22.75 21.83
N HIS A 598 -24.44 23.30 22.96
CA HIS A 598 -24.57 22.58 24.23
C HIS A 598 -25.96 21.96 24.44
N ASP A 599 -26.02 20.93 25.27
CA ASP A 599 -27.24 20.34 25.85
C ASP A 599 -28.32 19.94 24.82
N GLU A 600 -29.50 20.57 24.90
CA GLU A 600 -30.67 20.30 24.06
C GLU A 600 -30.43 20.62 22.58
N TYR A 601 -29.39 21.39 22.27
CA TYR A 601 -29.03 21.81 20.91
C TYR A 601 -28.01 20.91 20.22
N THR A 602 -27.52 19.88 20.92
CA THR A 602 -26.65 18.83 20.34
C THR A 602 -27.42 17.92 19.38
N ILE A 603 -26.73 17.08 18.60
CA ILE A 603 -27.42 16.10 17.73
C ILE A 603 -28.26 15.08 18.51
N PHE A 604 -27.95 14.86 19.78
CA PHE A 604 -28.69 13.96 20.67
C PHE A 604 -29.73 14.71 21.53
N GLY A 605 -29.76 16.03 21.45
CA GLY A 605 -30.72 16.86 22.16
C GLY A 605 -32.11 16.82 21.54
N SER A 606 -33.07 17.39 22.25
CA SER A 606 -34.47 17.51 21.80
C SER A 606 -34.66 18.52 20.67
N MET A 607 -33.73 19.47 20.51
CA MET A 607 -33.79 20.57 19.54
C MET A 607 -32.46 20.75 18.79
N PRO A 608 -32.01 19.74 18.02
CA PRO A 608 -30.71 19.77 17.36
C PRO A 608 -30.59 20.94 16.37
N VAL A 609 -29.52 21.74 16.52
CA VAL A 609 -29.23 22.85 15.60
C VAL A 609 -28.60 22.33 14.30
N THR A 610 -29.03 22.87 13.17
CA THR A 610 -28.47 22.57 11.84
C THR A 610 -27.96 23.85 11.16
N PRO A 611 -26.76 23.82 10.51
CA PRO A 611 -25.82 22.70 10.44
C PRO A 611 -25.21 22.37 11.81
N CYS A 612 -25.18 21.07 12.15
CA CYS A 612 -24.56 20.61 13.40
C CYS A 612 -23.03 20.61 13.26
N VAL A 613 -22.32 21.20 14.22
CA VAL A 613 -20.85 21.27 14.19
C VAL A 613 -20.29 20.54 15.40
N MET A 614 -19.38 19.59 15.15
CA MET A 614 -18.80 18.77 16.21
C MET A 614 -17.41 18.24 15.87
N THR A 615 -16.66 17.85 16.89
CA THR A 615 -15.49 16.99 16.76
C THR A 615 -15.76 15.63 17.38
N ALA A 616 -15.46 14.56 16.64
CA ALA A 616 -15.51 13.19 17.12
C ALA A 616 -14.08 12.67 17.32
N SER A 617 -13.67 12.57 18.58
CA SER A 617 -12.43 11.91 18.97
C SER A 617 -12.66 10.41 19.04
N ILE A 618 -11.81 9.63 18.35
CA ILE A 618 -12.00 8.18 18.18
C ILE A 618 -10.77 7.38 18.63
N ASP A 619 -11.01 6.30 19.37
CA ASP A 619 -10.08 5.20 19.55
C ASP A 619 -10.08 4.35 18.29
N ILE A 620 -9.01 4.48 17.50
CA ILE A 620 -8.81 3.76 16.24
C ILE A 620 -9.04 2.25 16.40
N SER A 621 -8.66 1.68 17.54
CA SER A 621 -8.79 0.24 17.78
C SER A 621 -10.24 -0.20 17.98
N LYS A 622 -11.14 0.72 18.33
CA LYS A 622 -12.54 0.42 18.67
C LYS A 622 -13.58 1.13 17.81
N ALA A 623 -13.19 2.13 17.01
CA ALA A 623 -14.12 2.99 16.29
C ALA A 623 -15.04 2.23 15.32
N HIS A 624 -14.58 1.08 14.80
CA HIS A 624 -15.33 0.21 13.91
C HIS A 624 -16.34 -0.70 14.65
N HIS A 625 -16.19 -0.89 15.97
CA HIS A 625 -17.13 -1.71 16.74
C HIS A 625 -18.52 -1.07 16.77
N LEU A 626 -19.53 -1.93 16.89
CA LEU A 626 -20.89 -1.51 17.11
C LEU A 626 -21.01 -0.78 18.45
N GLY A 627 -21.82 0.27 18.47
CA GLY A 627 -22.01 1.12 19.63
C GLY A 627 -20.86 2.10 19.88
N SER A 628 -19.85 2.19 19.01
CA SER A 628 -18.82 3.24 19.10
C SER A 628 -19.43 4.63 19.01
N THR A 629 -18.77 5.62 19.62
CA THR A 629 -19.26 7.01 19.64
C THR A 629 -19.43 7.56 18.22
N ILE A 630 -18.49 7.31 17.31
CA ILE A 630 -18.59 7.75 15.92
C ILE A 630 -19.75 7.09 15.17
N GLN A 631 -20.04 5.81 15.42
CA GLN A 631 -21.20 5.15 14.83
C GLN A 631 -22.49 5.84 15.27
N ARG A 632 -22.65 6.10 16.58
CA ARG A 632 -23.85 6.77 17.10
C ARG A 632 -24.03 8.16 16.49
N ASN A 633 -22.93 8.91 16.33
CA ASN A 633 -22.97 10.21 15.66
C ASN A 633 -23.42 10.09 14.19
N ILE A 634 -22.82 9.17 13.43
CA ILE A 634 -23.17 8.95 12.02
C ILE A 634 -24.64 8.54 11.89
N PHE A 635 -25.11 7.58 12.69
CA PHE A 635 -26.49 7.11 12.66
C PHE A 635 -27.46 8.26 12.95
N ARG A 636 -27.19 9.02 14.01
CA ARG A 636 -28.04 10.15 14.39
C ARG A 636 -28.10 11.22 13.30
N ILE A 637 -26.97 11.54 12.68
CA ILE A 637 -26.95 12.50 11.56
C ILE A 637 -27.68 11.92 10.35
N MET A 638 -27.54 10.62 10.05
CA MET A 638 -28.27 9.97 8.96
C MET A 638 -29.78 10.02 9.18
N GLU A 639 -30.27 9.80 10.40
CA GLU A 639 -31.69 10.01 10.75
C GLU A 639 -32.13 11.44 10.42
N MET A 640 -31.37 12.45 10.85
CA MET A 640 -31.65 13.85 10.54
C MET A 640 -31.58 14.14 9.03
N MET A 641 -30.68 13.47 8.28
CA MET A 641 -30.61 13.59 6.83
C MET A 641 -31.85 13.03 6.16
N VAL A 642 -32.35 11.87 6.62
CA VAL A 642 -33.58 11.25 6.13
C VAL A 642 -34.77 12.20 6.32
N GLU A 643 -34.91 12.79 7.52
CA GLU A 643 -35.96 13.77 7.82
C GLU A 643 -35.93 14.99 6.88
N LYS A 644 -34.75 15.37 6.35
CA LYS A 644 -34.61 16.46 5.39
C LYS A 644 -34.95 16.09 3.95
N VAL A 645 -34.84 14.81 3.58
CA VAL A 645 -34.98 14.38 2.17
C VAL A 645 -36.22 13.53 1.89
N SER A 646 -36.83 12.95 2.93
CA SER A 646 -38.00 12.06 2.82
C SER A 646 -39.03 12.37 3.91
N ASN A 647 -40.29 12.50 3.51
CA ASN A 647 -41.43 12.63 4.43
C ASN A 647 -41.94 11.27 4.93
N VAL A 648 -41.60 10.18 4.24
CA VAL A 648 -42.10 8.82 4.52
C VAL A 648 -41.06 7.99 5.30
N GLY A 649 -39.83 8.50 5.41
CA GLY A 649 -38.71 7.81 6.06
C GLY A 649 -38.05 6.76 5.17
N LEU A 650 -37.47 5.72 5.79
CA LEU A 650 -36.77 4.60 5.14
C LEU A 650 -37.54 3.26 5.20
N GLY A 651 -38.82 3.27 5.58
CA GLY A 651 -39.65 2.07 5.71
C GLY A 651 -39.47 1.33 7.04
N GLU A 652 -39.95 0.07 7.09
CA GLU A 652 -39.98 -0.73 8.32
C GLU A 652 -38.59 -1.24 8.74
N MET A 653 -38.26 -1.02 10.02
CA MET A 653 -37.04 -1.51 10.65
C MET A 653 -37.16 -3.02 10.97
N LYS A 654 -36.14 -3.81 10.65
CA LYS A 654 -36.15 -5.29 10.81
C LYS A 654 -36.30 -5.81 12.25
N THR A 655 -36.18 -4.94 13.26
CA THR A 655 -36.09 -5.21 14.71
C THR A 655 -34.80 -5.93 15.18
N ASN A 656 -34.30 -5.44 16.32
CA ASN A 656 -33.07 -5.70 17.08
C ASN A 656 -31.75 -5.95 16.30
N VAL A 657 -30.98 -4.87 16.10
CA VAL A 657 -29.61 -4.87 15.56
C VAL A 657 -28.68 -5.83 16.31
N HIS A 658 -28.97 -6.21 17.56
CA HIS A 658 -28.16 -7.20 18.28
C HIS A 658 -28.36 -8.66 17.80
N GLU A 659 -29.47 -9.02 17.17
CA GLU A 659 -29.73 -10.40 16.72
C GLU A 659 -29.12 -10.72 15.35
N LEU A 660 -29.09 -9.74 14.43
CA LEU A 660 -28.46 -9.87 13.11
C LEU A 660 -26.94 -10.08 13.19
N TYR A 661 -26.30 -9.72 14.31
CA TYR A 661 -24.85 -9.65 14.43
C TYR A 661 -24.26 -10.67 15.42
N LYS A 662 -25.06 -11.34 16.26
CA LYS A 662 -24.62 -12.58 16.93
C LYS A 662 -24.17 -13.64 15.92
N THR A 663 -24.77 -13.66 14.74
CA THR A 663 -24.41 -14.55 13.62
C THR A 663 -23.10 -14.18 12.94
N LYS A 664 -22.67 -12.90 12.96
CA LYS A 664 -21.40 -12.44 12.38
C LYS A 664 -20.24 -12.48 13.38
N GLU A 665 -20.48 -12.12 14.65
CA GLU A 665 -19.50 -12.28 15.72
C GLU A 665 -19.17 -13.76 15.94
N ASN A 666 -20.16 -14.67 15.87
CA ASN A 666 -19.91 -16.12 15.92
C ASN A 666 -19.08 -16.64 14.74
N PHE A 667 -19.13 -16.00 13.57
CA PHE A 667 -18.34 -16.39 12.40
C PHE A 667 -16.88 -15.90 12.48
N ILE A 668 -16.68 -14.70 13.06
CA ILE A 668 -15.34 -14.11 13.28
C ILE A 668 -14.66 -14.75 14.50
N SER A 669 -15.40 -15.10 15.55
CA SER A 669 -14.86 -15.83 16.70
C SER A 669 -14.57 -17.28 16.35
N GLN A 670 -15.37 -17.94 15.49
CA GLN A 670 -15.05 -19.26 14.97
C GLN A 670 -13.79 -19.26 14.09
N SER A 671 -13.58 -18.26 13.22
CA SER A 671 -12.34 -18.22 12.42
C SER A 671 -11.10 -17.88 13.25
N GLN A 672 -11.24 -17.10 14.33
CA GLN A 672 -10.15 -16.84 15.27
C GLN A 672 -9.85 -18.04 16.17
N ASP A 673 -10.87 -18.80 16.61
CA ASP A 673 -10.69 -20.01 17.41
C ASP A 673 -10.22 -21.21 16.57
N GLU A 674 -10.56 -21.29 15.28
CA GLU A 674 -9.99 -22.26 14.32
C GLU A 674 -8.48 -21.98 14.08
N MET A 675 -8.10 -20.71 13.94
CA MET A 675 -6.67 -20.30 13.86
C MET A 675 -5.89 -20.56 15.17
N LEU A 676 -6.56 -20.60 16.33
CA LEU A 676 -5.95 -20.88 17.64
C LEU A 676 -5.94 -22.38 17.99
N SER A 677 -6.83 -23.18 17.42
CA SER A 677 -6.95 -24.62 17.69
C SER A 677 -6.01 -25.48 16.82
N GLU A 678 -5.63 -25.02 15.62
CA GLU A 678 -4.58 -25.67 14.80
C GLU A 678 -3.17 -25.59 15.42
N HIS A 679 -2.97 -24.80 16.49
CA HIS A 679 -1.71 -24.73 17.23
C HIS A 679 -1.62 -25.63 18.49
N LYS A 680 -2.59 -26.54 18.72
CA LYS A 680 -2.57 -27.46 19.88
C LYS A 680 -2.44 -28.95 19.60
N GLU A 681 -2.31 -29.41 18.36
CA GLU A 681 -1.98 -30.81 18.08
C GLU A 681 -0.51 -31.03 17.75
N ILE A 682 0.35 -30.91 18.77
CA ILE A 682 1.60 -31.69 18.83
C ILE A 682 1.41 -32.74 19.92
N LYS A 683 1.10 -33.96 19.47
CA LYS A 683 0.98 -35.16 20.31
C LYS A 683 2.30 -35.44 21.03
N TYR A 684 2.30 -35.33 22.35
CA TYR A 684 3.24 -36.06 23.20
C TYR A 684 2.72 -37.48 23.39
N HIS A 685 3.54 -38.49 23.09
CA HIS A 685 3.26 -39.88 23.40
C HIS A 685 3.38 -40.14 24.92
N GLU A 686 2.41 -40.91 25.43
CA GLU A 686 2.24 -41.39 26.79
C GLU A 686 3.38 -42.33 27.26
N ILE A 687 3.71 -42.29 28.56
CA ILE A 687 3.97 -43.50 29.37
C ILE A 687 3.36 -43.34 30.78
N GLU A 688 2.27 -44.07 30.98
CA GLU A 688 1.82 -44.88 32.13
C GLU A 688 1.70 -44.36 33.60
N LEU A 689 0.42 -44.39 34.04
CA LEU A 689 -0.14 -45.12 35.19
C LEU A 689 0.36 -44.84 36.63
N ARG A 690 -0.50 -44.20 37.44
CA ARG A 690 -1.28 -44.82 38.55
C ARG A 690 -1.97 -43.76 39.42
N LYS A 691 -3.32 -43.79 39.49
CA LYS A 691 -4.11 -43.32 40.65
C LYS A 691 -4.00 -44.39 41.77
N PRO A 692 -4.43 -44.20 43.04
CA PRO A 692 -5.22 -43.10 43.63
C PRO A 692 -4.76 -42.68 45.07
N LYS A 693 -5.32 -41.59 45.62
CA LYS A 693 -6.21 -41.64 46.82
C LYS A 693 -6.53 -40.26 47.38
N ILE A 694 -7.79 -40.16 47.74
CA ILE A 694 -8.51 -39.10 48.44
C ILE A 694 -8.01 -38.99 49.89
N ASN A 695 -7.86 -37.77 50.43
CA ASN A 695 -8.56 -37.41 51.67
C ASN A 695 -8.48 -35.92 52.04
N GLU A 696 -9.64 -35.46 52.49
CA GLU A 696 -9.98 -34.16 53.03
C GLU A 696 -9.11 -33.76 54.23
N LYS A 697 -8.84 -32.45 54.41
CA LYS A 697 -9.28 -31.72 55.61
C LYS A 697 -9.03 -30.21 55.56
N LYS A 698 -9.98 -29.56 56.23
CA LYS A 698 -10.26 -28.13 56.43
C LYS A 698 -9.24 -27.38 57.33
N VAL A 699 -9.04 -26.09 56.99
CA VAL A 699 -9.02 -24.90 57.87
C VAL A 699 -7.79 -24.65 58.77
N LYS A 700 -7.05 -23.53 58.60
CA LYS A 700 -7.21 -22.25 59.35
C LYS A 700 -6.12 -21.20 58.99
N LYS A 701 -6.50 -19.92 59.20
CA LYS A 701 -5.83 -18.63 58.95
C LYS A 701 -4.48 -18.44 59.67
N SER A 702 -3.57 -17.66 59.06
CA SER A 702 -3.04 -16.38 59.63
C SER A 702 -1.93 -15.78 58.74
N SER A 703 -1.97 -14.46 58.56
CA SER A 703 -0.89 -13.56 58.13
C SER A 703 -0.44 -12.75 59.37
N PRO A 704 0.49 -11.75 59.34
CA PRO A 704 1.40 -11.21 58.30
C PRO A 704 2.84 -10.87 58.82
N ILE A 705 3.56 -9.94 58.14
CA ILE A 705 4.72 -9.07 58.57
C ILE A 705 6.09 -9.52 57.97
N VAL A 706 6.68 -8.87 56.95
CA VAL A 706 7.34 -7.54 56.78
C VAL A 706 8.82 -7.46 57.27
N LYS A 707 9.71 -7.28 56.27
CA LYS A 707 11.02 -6.59 56.16
C LYS A 707 11.86 -6.29 57.42
N GLN A 708 13.17 -6.56 57.35
CA GLN A 708 14.21 -5.50 57.37
C GLN A 708 15.65 -6.01 57.10
N SER A 709 16.39 -5.13 56.43
CA SER A 709 17.83 -5.06 56.19
C SER A 709 18.66 -4.75 57.44
N LEU A 710 19.96 -5.10 57.46
CA LEU A 710 21.04 -4.26 58.02
C LEU A 710 22.44 -4.76 57.63
N THR A 711 23.30 -3.79 57.36
CA THR A 711 24.74 -3.80 57.03
C THR A 711 25.63 -3.74 58.29
N VAL A 712 26.94 -4.00 58.12
CA VAL A 712 28.14 -3.21 58.58
C VAL A 712 29.37 -4.13 58.84
N GLY A 713 30.57 -3.68 58.41
CA GLY A 713 31.91 -4.36 58.40
C GLY A 713 32.62 -4.51 59.77
N PRO A 714 33.98 -4.46 59.93
CA PRO A 714 34.96 -3.63 59.17
C PRO A 714 36.47 -4.09 59.05
N LEU A 715 37.28 -3.24 58.34
CA LEU A 715 38.66 -2.72 58.60
C LEU A 715 40.00 -3.50 58.40
N PHE A 716 40.94 -2.92 57.62
CA PHE A 716 42.39 -2.58 57.88
C PHE A 716 43.01 -1.84 56.64
N LYS A 717 43.34 -0.52 56.62
CA LYS A 717 44.62 0.26 56.86
C LYS A 717 45.89 -0.24 56.10
N LYS A 718 46.85 0.55 55.54
CA LYS A 718 47.13 1.99 55.27
C LYS A 718 48.48 2.14 54.45
N ASN A 719 48.53 3.03 53.44
CA ASN A 719 49.60 4.00 52.99
C ASN A 719 51.07 3.59 52.61
N PRO A 720 51.95 4.50 52.07
CA PRO A 720 51.88 5.41 50.89
C PRO A 720 53.24 5.55 50.10
N THR A 721 53.30 6.34 48.99
CA THR A 721 54.28 7.44 48.68
C THR A 721 54.40 7.77 47.18
N SER A 722 54.70 9.06 46.92
CA SER A 722 54.93 9.82 45.66
C SER A 722 56.36 9.76 45.11
N ILE A 723 56.59 10.12 43.83
CA ILE A 723 57.54 11.18 43.34
C ILE A 723 57.58 11.25 41.79
N LYS A 724 58.00 12.44 41.33
CA LYS A 724 58.08 13.15 40.03
C LYS A 724 58.99 12.60 38.89
N ASN A 725 58.93 13.33 37.75
CA ASN A 725 59.91 13.54 36.65
C ASN A 725 59.94 12.43 35.57
N GLU A 726 60.12 12.63 34.25
CA GLU A 726 60.73 13.68 33.39
C GLU A 726 60.31 13.42 31.92
N GLN A 727 60.27 14.45 31.05
CA GLN A 727 60.42 14.31 29.58
C GLN A 727 61.92 14.44 29.22
N PRO A 728 62.42 13.86 28.10
CA PRO A 728 62.58 14.67 26.86
C PRO A 728 62.46 13.87 25.52
N SER A 729 61.97 14.50 24.43
CA SER A 729 62.64 14.84 23.15
C SER A 729 63.64 13.81 22.59
N HIS A 730 63.73 13.44 21.29
CA HIS A 730 63.80 14.25 20.06
C HIS A 730 64.06 13.26 18.86
N ILE A 731 63.63 13.59 17.62
CA ILE A 731 64.40 13.51 16.32
C ILE A 731 65.00 12.13 15.90
N ASP A 732 64.92 11.57 14.68
CA ASP A 732 64.77 12.15 13.35
C ASP A 732 64.62 11.08 12.23
N LEU A 733 63.97 11.54 11.15
CA LEU A 733 64.28 11.40 9.70
C LEU A 733 64.49 10.05 8.95
N LEU A 734 63.78 10.02 7.79
CA LEU A 734 64.19 9.56 6.44
C LEU A 734 64.26 8.05 6.19
N LYS A 735 63.85 7.46 5.05
CA LYS A 735 63.73 7.88 3.63
C LYS A 735 62.71 6.90 2.97
N LYS A 736 61.73 7.31 2.16
CA LYS A 736 61.76 7.83 0.77
C LYS A 736 61.70 6.73 -0.32
N LEU A 737 60.84 6.98 -1.32
CA LEU A 737 60.80 6.48 -2.72
C LEU A 737 60.02 5.16 -2.93
N LYS A 738 59.15 4.98 -3.92
CA LYS A 738 58.88 5.68 -5.21
C LYS A 738 57.47 5.21 -5.70
N HIS A 739 56.60 6.11 -6.20
CA HIS A 739 56.25 6.31 -7.63
C HIS A 739 55.73 5.05 -8.36
N ARG A 740 54.67 5.05 -9.17
CA ARG A 740 54.05 6.02 -10.11
C ARG A 740 52.67 5.39 -10.50
N GLY A 741 51.59 6.14 -10.69
CA GLY A 741 51.22 6.87 -11.92
C GLY A 741 50.02 6.17 -12.59
N ARG A 742 48.84 6.81 -12.71
CA ARG A 742 48.31 7.50 -13.93
C ARG A 742 48.12 6.55 -15.12
N ASN A 743 47.06 6.51 -15.93
CA ASN A 743 45.85 7.30 -16.25
C ASN A 743 44.86 6.28 -16.89
N ASN A 744 43.55 6.50 -17.03
CA ASN A 744 42.84 7.47 -17.90
C ASN A 744 41.37 7.51 -17.48
#